data_AF-A0A316UC84-F1
#
_entry.id   AF-A0A316UC84-F1
#
_cell.length_a   1.000
_cell.length_b   1.000
_cell.length_c   1.000
_cell.angle_alpha   90.00
_cell.angle_beta   90.00
_cell.angle_gamma   90.00
#
_symmetry.space_group_name_H-M   'P 1'
#
loop_
_entity.id
_entity.type
_entity.pdbx_description
1 polymer ?
#
loop_
_entity_poly.entity_id
_entity_poly.type
_entity_poly.pdbx_seq_one_letter_code
_entity_poly.pdbx_strand_id
1 'polypeptide(L)'
;MAFLRNRFAKGSQDDAHTDAARTSMSRDSSATSIASDPNRKLCIAIIGSGLTGLSASYFLLASDEVASAGLDRPLEVHLFERASKIGLDSNSITISKGTGSGVYAGKAESIRVDVPMRSLNAGYYPNVMALYRRLRIPLKKTDFTYSFSSLLSPATGSQKDTATATPPHHAPSPSLLYEGSSGLKGFSIPHALRSIPRIRTDSPGSRSASLKRHDLVASPFYTLPFYSISLISNAFGILQYALSIIVYLLGYLNLVFLAIWSHYSGYTRDPSHPLASRTLQSHFPSDKNGRTNVFLDQVVVPLFSAMMTVQASSVLSTPIAEVFDYVALTFGRSHYTVAAGVHEVEEVISRPMEKTNIHVDCEVTSLTRNRGRIDVEVSEGGEEAVYEGFDHVILATQANQSAAFVASYLDSPDACAAEETKRLQKLLRQLQHFTYEDSEVINHVDRSLLPREEQDWRDLNLVTPQRRSNTSAEANKAITDASEGQSTSDESTSDSEMTSTLSTNTHTMASHIIHHSLAPSSSATSSSAISPSSSVLIQTTNPLAQLRPADDKVISASHFERAVLTLRSKAGQAGLFEWRRKDESDSTGKALAMKSQQSQSSQRSLVQSAALAPISFVGSSVSLMRRCWTQGTLTTLGGAVRARLPVEQWELRLGDLQGRGQSGGGRASSLGTQEGEGEEKGGDAEAEADDVRTPGIWACGSWSPGIPLLEGCVTSSKLVVEALLREEAQAQARAQAQVQALALHDDQQEQV
;
A
#
# COMPACT_ATOMS: atom_id res chain seq x y z
N MET A 1 -27.44 -53.20 13.79
CA MET A 1 -27.64 -52.83 15.21
C MET A 1 -28.15 -51.38 15.22
N ALA A 2 -29.42 -51.04 15.02
CA ALA A 2 -30.70 -51.69 15.35
C ALA A 2 -30.94 -51.85 16.87
N PHE A 3 -32.13 -51.42 17.33
CA PHE A 3 -32.57 -51.21 18.73
C PHE A 3 -31.89 -50.02 19.45
N LEU A 4 -32.60 -49.11 20.13
CA LEU A 4 -33.91 -49.18 20.81
C LEU A 4 -34.94 -48.09 20.41
N ARG A 5 -36.22 -48.33 20.68
CA ARG A 5 -37.38 -47.52 20.27
C ARG A 5 -38.45 -47.48 21.39
N ASN A 6 -39.14 -46.34 21.54
CA ASN A 6 -40.48 -46.13 22.14
C ASN A 6 -40.83 -46.61 23.56
N ARG A 7 -41.25 -45.64 24.41
CA ARG A 7 -42.48 -45.55 25.23
C ARG A 7 -42.51 -44.10 25.76
N PHE A 8 -43.58 -43.32 25.72
CA PHE A 8 -45.01 -43.61 25.91
C PHE A 8 -45.91 -42.85 24.92
N ALA A 9 -47.14 -43.35 24.73
CA ALA A 9 -48.24 -42.63 24.08
C ALA A 9 -49.58 -42.94 24.77
N LYS A 10 -50.36 -41.88 25.04
CA LYS A 10 -51.80 -41.78 25.36
C LYS A 10 -52.03 -40.30 25.74
N GLY A 11 -52.99 -39.56 25.21
CA GLY A 11 -54.02 -39.88 24.22
C GLY A 11 -55.33 -39.19 24.58
N SER A 12 -55.71 -38.16 23.82
CA SER A 12 -57.09 -37.65 23.74
C SER A 12 -57.28 -37.09 22.34
N GLN A 13 -58.36 -37.50 21.68
CA GLN A 13 -58.90 -36.77 20.53
C GLN A 13 -59.73 -35.59 21.06
N ASP A 14 -59.91 -34.57 20.23
CA ASP A 14 -61.22 -34.17 19.68
C ASP A 14 -60.99 -33.08 18.60
N ASP A 15 -61.74 -33.16 17.50
CA ASP A 15 -62.23 -32.11 16.57
C ASP A 15 -61.30 -30.96 16.07
N ALA A 16 -61.27 -30.54 14.79
CA ALA A 16 -62.02 -30.95 13.59
C ALA A 16 -61.28 -30.58 12.27
N HIS A 17 -61.71 -31.21 11.17
CA HIS A 17 -61.62 -30.82 9.74
C HIS A 17 -60.64 -29.75 9.22
N THR A 18 -59.77 -30.20 8.29
CA THR A 18 -59.55 -29.71 6.89
C THR A 18 -60.00 -28.27 6.53
N ASP A 19 -59.24 -27.47 5.78
CA ASP A 19 -58.53 -27.87 4.54
C ASP A 19 -57.42 -26.88 4.11
N ALA A 20 -56.65 -27.23 3.08
CA ALA A 20 -55.57 -26.41 2.52
C ALA A 20 -56.07 -25.19 1.73
N ALA A 21 -55.46 -24.03 1.94
CA ALA A 21 -55.68 -22.84 1.11
C ALA A 21 -54.37 -22.08 0.84
N ARG A 22 -54.09 -21.83 -0.44
CA ARG A 22 -53.15 -20.80 -0.88
C ARG A 22 -53.66 -19.44 -0.41
N THR A 23 -52.92 -18.75 0.46
CA THR A 23 -53.10 -17.30 0.66
C THR A 23 -52.07 -16.55 -0.17
N SER A 24 -52.53 -16.07 -1.33
CA SER A 24 -51.90 -14.96 -2.02
C SER A 24 -51.87 -13.75 -1.09
N MET A 25 -50.69 -13.37 -0.59
CA MET A 25 -50.54 -12.05 0.03
C MET A 25 -50.84 -10.98 -1.01
N SER A 26 -51.77 -10.09 -0.66
CA SER A 26 -52.21 -8.98 -1.49
C SER A 26 -51.03 -8.07 -1.82
N ARG A 27 -50.80 -7.86 -3.12
CA ARG A 27 -50.06 -6.70 -3.61
C ARG A 27 -50.92 -5.48 -3.34
N ASP A 28 -50.60 -4.73 -2.29
CA ASP A 28 -51.26 -3.45 -2.03
C ASP A 28 -50.29 -2.41 -1.47
N SER A 29 -50.13 -1.32 -2.25
CA SER A 29 -49.96 0.06 -1.78
C SER A 29 -49.01 0.40 -0.62
N SER A 30 -47.85 -0.26 -0.47
CA SER A 30 -46.83 0.06 0.55
C SER A 30 -45.52 0.68 0.03
N ALA A 31 -45.47 1.19 -1.21
CA ALA A 31 -44.24 1.78 -1.78
C ALA A 31 -43.85 3.10 -1.07
N THR A 32 -44.83 3.88 -0.62
CA THR A 32 -44.65 5.27 -0.17
C THR A 32 -44.14 5.42 1.28
N SER A 33 -43.90 4.35 2.03
CA SER A 33 -43.51 4.42 3.47
C SER A 33 -42.08 4.00 3.80
N ILE A 34 -41.24 3.70 2.81
CA ILE A 34 -39.87 3.17 3.04
C ILE A 34 -38.88 4.28 3.47
N ALA A 35 -39.22 5.55 3.25
CA ALA A 35 -38.29 6.68 3.39
C ALA A 35 -38.13 7.26 4.81
N SER A 36 -38.99 6.93 5.78
CA SER A 36 -39.24 7.80 6.95
C SER A 36 -39.23 7.16 8.35
N ASP A 37 -38.67 5.96 8.55
CA ASP A 37 -38.41 5.45 9.93
C ASP A 37 -37.05 5.96 10.47
N PRO A 38 -37.03 6.92 11.42
CA PRO A 38 -35.78 7.41 12.01
C PRO A 38 -35.08 6.38 12.92
N ASN A 39 -35.77 5.33 13.38
CA ASN A 39 -35.18 4.25 14.18
C ASN A 39 -34.55 3.14 13.32
N ARG A 40 -34.76 3.14 11.99
CA ARG A 40 -34.18 2.10 11.13
C ARG A 40 -32.65 2.21 11.15
N LYS A 41 -31.99 1.11 11.53
CA LYS A 41 -30.53 0.97 11.47
C LYS A 41 -29.98 1.33 10.08
N LEU A 42 -28.77 1.88 10.04
CA LEU A 42 -28.01 2.09 8.81
C LEU A 42 -27.07 0.90 8.60
N CYS A 43 -27.37 0.05 7.62
CA CYS A 43 -26.60 -1.16 7.35
C CYS A 43 -25.47 -0.88 6.36
N ILE A 44 -24.24 -1.21 6.73
CA ILE A 44 -23.01 -0.94 5.96
C ILE A 44 -22.21 -2.23 5.81
N ALA A 45 -21.91 -2.62 4.57
CA ALA A 45 -20.98 -3.70 4.27
C ALA A 45 -19.58 -3.15 4.00
N ILE A 46 -18.55 -3.84 4.51
CA ILE A 46 -17.14 -3.53 4.29
C ILE A 46 -16.48 -4.77 3.71
N ILE A 47 -15.89 -4.66 2.52
CA ILE A 47 -15.35 -5.80 1.79
C ILE A 47 -13.82 -5.77 1.87
N GLY A 48 -13.24 -6.78 2.50
CA GLY A 48 -11.81 -6.95 2.73
C GLY A 48 -11.36 -6.47 4.11
N SER A 49 -10.81 -7.38 4.92
CA SER A 49 -10.43 -7.11 6.32
C SER A 49 -8.95 -6.77 6.54
N GLY A 50 -8.28 -6.24 5.51
CA GLY A 50 -6.97 -5.60 5.68
C GLY A 50 -7.04 -4.32 6.53
N LEU A 51 -5.89 -3.64 6.73
CA LEU A 51 -5.83 -2.42 7.55
C LEU A 51 -6.85 -1.37 7.11
N THR A 52 -7.17 -1.29 5.81
CA THR A 52 -8.21 -0.43 5.26
C THR A 52 -9.58 -0.74 5.88
N GLY A 53 -10.13 -1.94 5.68
CA GLY A 53 -11.47 -2.31 6.15
C GLY A 53 -11.58 -2.31 7.67
N LEU A 54 -10.53 -2.75 8.37
CA LEU A 54 -10.45 -2.63 9.84
C LEU A 54 -10.49 -1.18 10.30
N SER A 55 -9.74 -0.27 9.65
CA SER A 55 -9.78 1.16 10.00
C SER A 55 -11.15 1.77 9.73
N ALA A 56 -11.78 1.46 8.58
CA ALA A 56 -13.14 1.90 8.27
C ALA A 56 -14.18 1.40 9.29
N SER A 57 -14.09 0.12 9.67
CA SER A 57 -14.94 -0.49 10.71
C SER A 57 -14.78 0.23 12.05
N TYR A 58 -13.54 0.49 12.47
CA TYR A 58 -13.25 1.21 13.70
C TYR A 58 -13.74 2.66 13.67
N PHE A 59 -13.56 3.40 12.57
CA PHE A 59 -14.04 4.77 12.45
C PHE A 59 -15.57 4.87 12.46
N LEU A 60 -16.28 3.90 11.87
CA LEU A 60 -17.74 3.82 11.94
C LEU A 60 -18.27 3.47 13.35
N LEU A 61 -17.54 2.66 14.12
CA LEU A 61 -17.97 2.21 15.45
C LEU A 61 -17.36 3.03 16.60
N ALA A 62 -16.43 3.94 16.33
CA ALA A 62 -15.88 4.87 17.30
C ALA A 62 -16.89 5.97 17.60
N SER A 63 -17.41 5.97 18.83
CA SER A 63 -18.44 6.91 19.33
C SER A 63 -18.20 8.38 18.98
N ASP A 64 -16.93 8.80 19.01
CA ASP A 64 -16.54 10.20 18.80
C ASP A 64 -16.87 10.71 17.39
N GLU A 65 -16.80 9.84 16.38
CA GLU A 65 -16.90 10.24 14.96
C GLU A 65 -18.36 10.28 14.49
N VAL A 66 -19.17 9.31 14.92
CA VAL A 66 -20.63 9.30 14.72
C VAL A 66 -21.29 10.48 15.44
N ALA A 67 -20.92 10.70 16.71
CA ALA A 67 -21.42 11.84 17.49
C ALA A 67 -20.97 13.19 16.90
N SER A 68 -19.74 13.30 16.39
CA SER A 68 -19.26 14.52 15.72
C SER A 68 -19.96 14.81 14.39
N ALA A 69 -20.52 13.79 13.72
CA ALA A 69 -21.32 13.97 12.52
C ALA A 69 -22.75 14.44 12.81
N GLY A 70 -23.27 14.23 14.04
CA GLY A 70 -24.66 14.52 14.39
C GLY A 70 -25.64 13.50 13.80
N LEU A 71 -25.21 12.24 13.65
CA LEU A 71 -26.05 11.13 13.19
C LEU A 71 -26.60 10.38 14.42
N ASP A 72 -27.92 10.37 14.60
CA ASP A 72 -28.58 9.73 15.76
C ASP A 72 -29.00 8.28 15.46
N ARG A 73 -28.85 7.84 14.21
CA ARG A 73 -29.25 6.49 13.75
C ARG A 73 -28.23 5.42 14.17
N PRO A 74 -28.70 4.27 14.71
CA PRO A 74 -27.81 3.16 15.03
C PRO A 74 -27.19 2.56 13.75
N LEU A 75 -25.91 2.22 13.83
CA LEU A 75 -25.13 1.63 12.74
C LEU A 75 -25.07 0.11 12.88
N GLU A 76 -25.17 -0.60 11.75
CA GLU A 76 -24.92 -2.04 11.68
C GLU A 76 -23.83 -2.28 10.61
N VAL A 77 -22.66 -2.74 11.05
CA VAL A 77 -21.47 -2.84 10.21
C VAL A 77 -21.08 -4.30 10.06
N HIS A 78 -21.06 -4.78 8.82
CA HIS A 78 -20.64 -6.13 8.43
C HIS A 78 -19.30 -6.07 7.72
N LEU A 79 -18.37 -6.95 8.09
CA LEU A 79 -17.03 -7.05 7.51
C LEU A 79 -16.85 -8.43 6.87
N PHE A 80 -16.56 -8.45 5.57
CA PHE A 80 -16.42 -9.67 4.77
C PHE A 80 -14.94 -9.94 4.45
N GLU A 81 -14.50 -11.18 4.65
CA GLU A 81 -13.14 -11.66 4.41
C GLU A 81 -13.13 -13.09 3.84
N ARG A 82 -12.45 -13.27 2.70
CA ARG A 82 -12.34 -14.57 2.03
C ARG A 82 -11.44 -15.58 2.77
N ALA A 83 -10.52 -15.10 3.60
CA ALA A 83 -9.65 -15.96 4.40
C ALA A 83 -10.33 -16.40 5.72
N SER A 84 -9.90 -17.54 6.26
CA SER A 84 -10.34 -18.10 7.55
C SER A 84 -10.02 -17.28 8.81
N LYS A 85 -9.37 -16.13 8.63
CA LYS A 85 -9.10 -15.13 9.67
C LYS A 85 -8.87 -13.76 9.03
N ILE A 86 -8.90 -12.73 9.88
CA ILE A 86 -8.73 -11.33 9.50
C ILE A 86 -7.41 -11.11 8.72
N GLY A 87 -7.47 -10.18 7.75
CA GLY A 87 -6.57 -10.09 6.62
C GLY A 87 -5.18 -9.48 6.88
N LEU A 88 -5.01 -8.71 7.97
CA LEU A 88 -3.75 -8.00 8.26
C LEU A 88 -2.65 -8.96 8.75
N ASP A 89 -3.04 -9.98 9.50
CA ASP A 89 -2.20 -11.03 10.09
C ASP A 89 -2.40 -12.40 9.40
N SER A 90 -3.32 -12.49 8.43
CA SER A 90 -3.59 -13.63 7.52
C SER A 90 -2.39 -14.54 7.27
N ASN A 91 -1.29 -13.98 6.77
CA ASN A 91 -0.10 -14.71 6.33
C ASN A 91 0.99 -14.83 7.42
N SER A 92 0.88 -14.12 8.53
CA SER A 92 1.88 -14.08 9.59
C SER A 92 1.96 -15.42 10.35
N ILE A 93 3.18 -15.88 10.65
CA ILE A 93 3.44 -17.21 11.24
C ILE A 93 3.96 -17.16 12.68
N THR A 94 3.68 -18.20 13.45
CA THR A 94 4.21 -18.37 14.82
C THR A 94 5.12 -19.59 14.85
N ILE A 95 6.39 -19.39 15.17
CA ILE A 95 7.39 -20.44 15.25
C ILE A 95 7.66 -20.73 16.73
N SER A 96 7.21 -21.89 17.20
CA SER A 96 7.54 -22.39 18.54
C SER A 96 9.04 -22.74 18.61
N LYS A 97 9.80 -22.15 19.55
CA LYS A 97 11.12 -22.71 19.90
C LYS A 97 10.88 -24.11 20.46
N GLY A 98 11.56 -25.10 19.89
CA GLY A 98 11.17 -26.51 20.02
C GLY A 98 11.15 -27.01 21.47
N THR A 99 10.07 -27.70 21.84
CA THR A 99 10.01 -28.55 23.03
C THR A 99 10.88 -29.79 22.84
N GLY A 100 12.19 -29.63 23.04
CA GLY A 100 13.07 -30.76 23.25
C GLY A 100 12.61 -31.56 24.46
N SER A 101 12.49 -32.88 24.32
CA SER A 101 12.14 -33.78 25.41
C SER A 101 13.26 -33.80 26.47
N GLY A 102 13.18 -32.91 27.45
CA GLY A 102 14.22 -32.78 28.48
C GLY A 102 14.00 -31.64 29.48
N VAL A 103 13.49 -32.00 30.66
CA VAL A 103 13.65 -31.37 32.00
C VAL A 103 13.24 -29.90 32.21
N TYR A 104 13.19 -29.03 31.19
CA TYR A 104 12.90 -27.60 31.33
C TYR A 104 11.49 -27.23 30.84
N ALA A 105 10.48 -27.73 31.55
CA ALA A 105 9.09 -27.30 31.39
C ALA A 105 8.86 -25.91 32.01
N GLY A 106 9.30 -24.84 31.32
CA GLY A 106 9.21 -23.46 31.84
C GLY A 106 9.18 -22.41 30.73
N LYS A 107 7.98 -22.13 30.21
CA LYS A 107 7.67 -21.24 29.06
C LYS A 107 8.29 -21.68 27.72
N ALA A 108 7.45 -22.28 26.87
CA ALA A 108 7.73 -22.33 25.44
C ALA A 108 7.71 -20.90 24.87
N GLU A 109 8.86 -20.37 24.50
CA GLU A 109 8.98 -19.04 23.92
C GLU A 109 8.76 -19.13 22.39
N SER A 110 7.61 -18.66 21.91
CA SER A 110 7.28 -18.61 20.49
C SER A 110 7.71 -17.28 19.85
N ILE A 111 8.26 -17.33 18.64
CA ILE A 111 8.55 -16.14 17.83
C ILE A 111 7.37 -15.89 16.89
N ARG A 112 6.78 -14.69 16.94
CA ARG A 112 5.83 -14.20 15.93
C ARG A 112 6.59 -13.56 14.77
N VAL A 113 6.21 -13.87 13.54
CA VAL A 113 6.77 -13.28 12.31
C VAL A 113 5.65 -12.60 11.54
N ASP A 114 5.75 -11.29 11.37
CA ASP A 114 4.86 -10.53 10.50
C ASP A 114 5.23 -10.79 9.03
N VAL A 115 4.28 -11.31 8.25
CA VAL A 115 4.43 -11.64 6.82
C VAL A 115 3.45 -10.81 5.99
N PRO A 116 3.89 -9.85 5.16
CA PRO A 116 5.27 -9.35 5.05
C PRO A 116 5.69 -8.55 6.29
N MET A 117 6.97 -8.21 6.39
CA MET A 117 7.49 -7.27 7.38
C MET A 117 6.75 -5.91 7.29
N ARG A 118 6.26 -5.39 8.41
CA ARG A 118 5.54 -4.11 8.50
C ARG A 118 6.32 -3.11 9.36
N SER A 119 6.97 -2.15 8.69
CA SER A 119 7.77 -1.08 9.32
C SER A 119 7.10 0.28 9.14
N LEU A 120 7.07 1.07 10.22
CA LEU A 120 6.45 2.40 10.29
C LEU A 120 7.51 3.46 10.51
N ASN A 121 7.74 4.31 9.51
CA ASN A 121 8.53 5.53 9.69
C ASN A 121 7.70 6.64 10.36
N ALA A 122 8.20 7.21 11.45
CA ALA A 122 7.44 8.18 12.25
C ALA A 122 7.05 9.50 11.54
N GLY A 123 7.64 9.83 10.39
CA GLY A 123 7.23 11.00 9.59
C GLY A 123 6.35 10.68 8.39
N TYR A 124 6.49 9.50 7.77
CA TYR A 124 5.70 9.12 6.60
C TYR A 124 4.31 8.55 6.93
N TYR A 125 4.13 8.03 8.14
CA TYR A 125 2.87 7.39 8.57
C TYR A 125 2.12 8.17 9.67
N PRO A 126 1.82 9.47 9.51
CA PRO A 126 1.21 10.26 10.59
C PRO A 126 -0.15 9.73 11.05
N ASN A 127 -1.02 9.27 10.15
CA ASN A 127 -2.34 8.75 10.52
C ASN A 127 -2.26 7.34 11.13
N VAL A 128 -1.44 6.43 10.60
CA VAL A 128 -1.23 5.10 11.25
C VAL A 128 -0.66 5.28 12.66
N MET A 129 0.37 6.14 12.82
CA MET A 129 0.98 6.42 14.11
C MET A 129 0.02 7.15 15.08
N ALA A 130 -0.93 7.93 14.57
CA ALA A 130 -1.99 8.55 15.38
C ALA A 130 -3.04 7.52 15.83
N LEU A 131 -3.50 6.66 14.93
CA LEU A 131 -4.44 5.56 15.22
C LEU A 131 -3.86 4.61 16.28
N TYR A 132 -2.64 4.12 16.06
CA TYR A 132 -1.99 3.19 16.99
C TYR A 132 -1.76 3.83 18.36
N ARG A 133 -1.47 5.15 18.42
CA ARG A 133 -1.37 5.89 19.68
C ARG A 133 -2.72 6.03 20.39
N ARG A 134 -3.81 6.32 19.67
CA ARG A 134 -5.19 6.37 20.23
C ARG A 134 -5.58 5.02 20.83
N LEU A 135 -5.23 3.94 20.14
CA LEU A 135 -5.47 2.55 20.52
C LEU A 135 -4.49 1.99 21.55
N ARG A 136 -3.43 2.74 21.89
CA ARG A 136 -2.34 2.33 22.81
C ARG A 136 -1.55 1.08 22.36
N ILE A 137 -1.51 0.80 21.05
CA ILE A 137 -0.74 -0.30 20.47
C ILE A 137 0.77 -0.04 20.69
N PRO A 138 1.52 -0.92 21.37
CA PRO A 138 2.93 -0.71 21.66
C PRO A 138 3.81 -0.79 20.40
N LEU A 139 4.69 0.21 20.24
CA LEU A 139 5.65 0.28 19.14
C LEU A 139 7.09 0.11 19.64
N LYS A 140 7.82 -0.81 19.02
CA LYS A 140 9.26 -1.00 19.21
C LYS A 140 10.03 -0.21 18.16
N LYS A 141 10.98 0.62 18.58
CA LYS A 141 11.89 1.31 17.66
C LYS A 141 12.86 0.31 17.03
N THR A 142 12.96 0.32 15.70
CA THR A 142 13.72 -0.63 14.88
C THR A 142 14.38 0.11 13.70
N ASP A 143 15.46 0.85 13.96
CA ASP A 143 16.21 1.60 12.93
C ASP A 143 17.15 0.65 12.15
N PHE A 144 16.59 -0.03 11.14
CA PHE A 144 17.26 -1.05 10.31
C PHE A 144 18.61 -0.63 9.72
N THR A 145 19.49 -1.63 9.62
CA THR A 145 20.75 -1.62 8.89
C THR A 145 20.60 -2.34 7.53
N TYR A 146 21.40 -1.94 6.51
CA TYR A 146 21.27 -2.47 5.14
C TYR A 146 22.62 -2.93 4.57
N SER A 147 22.65 -4.08 3.89
CA SER A 147 23.74 -4.43 2.96
C SER A 147 23.23 -4.39 1.52
N PHE A 148 24.07 -3.96 0.58
CA PHE A 148 23.75 -3.91 -0.84
C PHE A 148 24.74 -4.78 -1.62
N SER A 149 24.23 -5.69 -2.44
CA SER A 149 25.02 -6.55 -3.33
C SER A 149 24.44 -6.51 -4.75
N SER A 150 25.28 -6.78 -5.76
CA SER A 150 24.82 -7.03 -7.13
C SER A 150 25.15 -8.46 -7.53
N LEU A 151 24.16 -9.18 -8.05
CA LEU A 151 24.36 -10.52 -8.59
C LEU A 151 24.96 -10.41 -10.00
N LEU A 152 26.24 -10.76 -10.14
CA LEU A 152 26.88 -10.90 -11.45
C LEU A 152 26.19 -12.05 -12.21
N SER A 153 25.60 -11.74 -13.36
CA SER A 153 25.05 -12.78 -14.26
C SER A 153 26.20 -13.70 -14.70
N PRO A 154 26.11 -15.03 -14.54
CA PRO A 154 27.14 -15.92 -15.05
C PRO A 154 27.28 -15.69 -16.55
N ALA A 155 28.49 -15.35 -16.98
CA ALA A 155 28.76 -15.12 -18.39
C ALA A 155 28.40 -16.38 -19.17
N THR A 156 27.63 -16.22 -20.25
CA THR A 156 27.45 -17.25 -21.28
C THR A 156 28.72 -17.37 -22.12
N GLY A 157 29.86 -17.59 -21.46
CA GLY A 157 31.12 -17.99 -22.03
C GLY A 157 31.16 -19.51 -22.08
N SER A 158 31.39 -20.05 -23.26
CA SER A 158 31.39 -21.49 -23.57
C SER A 158 32.31 -22.31 -22.65
N GLN A 159 31.74 -22.89 -21.59
CA GLN A 159 32.26 -24.10 -20.95
C GLN A 159 31.46 -25.31 -21.45
N LYS A 160 31.95 -25.93 -22.51
CA LYS A 160 31.84 -27.39 -22.61
C LYS A 160 32.77 -28.00 -21.54
N ASP A 161 32.47 -29.24 -21.17
CA ASP A 161 33.32 -30.12 -20.36
C ASP A 161 33.35 -29.87 -18.84
N THR A 162 32.25 -30.20 -18.15
CA THR A 162 32.20 -31.41 -17.26
C THR A 162 30.85 -31.51 -16.54
N ALA A 163 29.99 -32.43 -17.00
CA ALA A 163 28.69 -32.70 -16.36
C ALA A 163 28.84 -33.58 -15.11
N THR A 164 29.17 -32.99 -13.95
CA THR A 164 28.94 -33.62 -12.62
C THR A 164 28.97 -32.66 -11.41
N ALA A 165 29.25 -31.37 -11.59
CA ALA A 165 29.23 -30.40 -10.49
C ALA A 165 27.99 -29.50 -10.57
N THR A 166 27.24 -29.41 -9.47
CA THR A 166 26.28 -28.33 -9.24
C THR A 166 27.00 -26.98 -9.38
N PRO A 167 26.40 -25.97 -10.04
CA PRO A 167 27.03 -24.66 -10.14
C PRO A 167 27.28 -24.10 -8.73
N PRO A 168 28.45 -23.49 -8.45
CA PRO A 168 28.72 -22.94 -7.13
C PRO A 168 27.75 -21.78 -6.86
N HIS A 169 26.90 -21.92 -5.84
CA HIS A 169 26.12 -20.81 -5.31
C HIS A 169 27.08 -19.70 -4.85
N HIS A 170 27.20 -18.65 -5.65
CA HIS A 170 27.96 -17.47 -5.29
C HIS A 170 27.17 -16.69 -4.24
N ALA A 171 27.49 -16.92 -2.96
CA ALA A 171 26.96 -16.15 -1.85
C ALA A 171 27.13 -14.63 -2.11
N PRO A 172 26.14 -13.79 -1.76
CA PRO A 172 26.23 -12.35 -1.97
C PRO A 172 27.51 -11.73 -1.38
N SER A 173 28.09 -10.78 -2.12
CA SER A 173 29.25 -9.99 -1.69
C SER A 173 28.86 -8.52 -1.65
N PRO A 174 28.64 -7.94 -0.45
CA PRO A 174 28.22 -6.55 -0.35
C PRO A 174 29.24 -5.56 -0.92
N SER A 175 28.73 -4.59 -1.68
CA SER A 175 29.46 -3.41 -2.15
C SER A 175 29.28 -2.21 -1.23
N LEU A 176 28.22 -2.16 -0.42
CA LEU A 176 27.92 -1.09 0.52
C LEU A 176 27.27 -1.66 1.80
N LEU A 177 27.70 -1.16 2.96
CA LEU A 177 27.15 -1.51 4.28
C LEU A 177 26.71 -0.24 5.02
N TYR A 178 25.43 -0.14 5.36
CA TYR A 178 24.82 0.97 6.09
C TYR A 178 24.48 0.56 7.52
N GLU A 179 24.92 1.37 8.48
CA GLU A 179 24.94 1.02 9.90
C GLU A 179 23.72 1.52 10.70
N GLY A 180 22.67 1.99 10.02
CA GLY A 180 21.36 2.27 10.64
C GLY A 180 21.27 3.61 11.37
N SER A 181 20.42 3.65 12.41
CA SER A 181 20.15 4.84 13.23
C SER A 181 19.73 6.07 12.41
N SER A 182 18.88 5.87 11.39
CA SER A 182 18.40 6.90 10.47
C SER A 182 19.52 7.74 9.82
N GLY A 183 20.69 7.14 9.61
CA GLY A 183 21.85 7.73 8.93
C GLY A 183 22.97 8.18 9.87
N LEU A 184 22.71 8.28 11.18
CA LEU A 184 23.67 8.80 12.16
C LEU A 184 24.90 7.90 12.37
N LYS A 185 24.79 6.61 12.07
CA LYS A 185 25.93 5.66 12.17
C LYS A 185 26.73 5.53 10.86
N GLY A 186 26.27 6.12 9.76
CA GLY A 186 26.98 6.13 8.48
C GLY A 186 27.14 4.75 7.84
N PHE A 187 28.33 4.49 7.30
CA PHE A 187 28.66 3.29 6.51
C PHE A 187 29.93 2.62 7.04
N SER A 188 30.03 1.30 6.87
CA SER A 188 31.26 0.54 7.13
C SER A 188 31.87 -0.01 5.84
N ILE A 189 33.07 -0.61 5.93
CA ILE A 189 33.78 -1.18 4.77
C ILE A 189 33.48 -2.69 4.70
N PRO A 190 32.95 -3.23 3.59
CA PRO A 190 32.77 -4.67 3.40
C PRO A 190 34.03 -5.51 3.68
N HIS A 191 33.85 -6.74 4.18
CA HIS A 191 34.95 -7.67 4.46
C HIS A 191 35.80 -7.91 3.22
N ALA A 192 35.19 -8.08 2.04
CA ALA A 192 35.89 -8.33 0.78
C ALA A 192 36.93 -7.24 0.40
N LEU A 193 36.75 -6.00 0.85
CA LEU A 193 37.71 -4.90 0.65
C LEU A 193 38.77 -4.81 1.76
N ARG A 194 38.55 -5.48 2.90
CA ARG A 194 39.47 -5.54 4.05
C ARG A 194 40.42 -6.73 3.98
N SER A 195 40.02 -7.82 3.31
CA SER A 195 40.80 -9.06 3.27
C SER A 195 42.07 -8.91 2.42
N ILE A 196 43.23 -8.91 3.08
CA ILE A 196 44.52 -9.20 2.43
C ILE A 196 44.53 -10.70 2.08
N PRO A 197 44.86 -11.11 0.83
CA PRO A 197 45.05 -12.50 0.47
C PRO A 197 46.09 -13.17 1.39
N ARG A 198 45.62 -13.98 2.33
CA ARG A 198 46.50 -14.86 3.11
C ARG A 198 46.92 -16.00 2.19
N ILE A 199 48.23 -16.14 1.98
CA ILE A 199 48.79 -17.32 1.31
C ILE A 199 48.32 -18.54 2.10
N ARG A 200 47.56 -19.41 1.42
CA ARG A 200 47.13 -20.69 1.96
C ARG A 200 48.34 -21.60 2.08
N THR A 201 48.96 -21.64 3.25
CA THR A 201 49.94 -22.67 3.61
C THR A 201 49.18 -23.97 3.83
N ASP A 202 48.79 -24.65 2.75
CA ASP A 202 48.29 -26.01 2.83
C ASP A 202 49.37 -26.88 3.48
N SER A 203 49.10 -27.37 4.69
CA SER A 203 49.96 -28.33 5.37
C SER A 203 50.00 -29.61 4.53
N PRO A 204 51.17 -30.14 4.12
CA PRO A 204 51.26 -31.27 3.21
C PRO A 204 50.92 -32.59 3.91
N GLY A 205 49.62 -32.81 4.13
CA GLY A 205 49.05 -34.04 4.65
C GLY A 205 49.01 -35.13 3.58
N SER A 206 49.98 -36.04 3.63
CA SER A 206 49.94 -37.37 3.00
C SER A 206 49.86 -37.45 1.47
N ARG A 207 51.00 -37.18 0.81
CA ARG A 207 51.46 -38.04 -0.31
C ARG A 207 52.94 -38.39 -0.13
N SER A 208 53.22 -39.69 0.03
CA SER A 208 54.58 -40.20 0.11
C SER A 208 55.22 -40.23 -1.27
N ALA A 209 56.19 -39.35 -1.52
CA ALA A 209 57.14 -39.46 -2.62
C ALA A 209 58.42 -38.68 -2.27
N SER A 210 59.58 -39.32 -2.46
CA SER A 210 60.89 -38.79 -2.07
C SER A 210 61.29 -37.55 -2.89
N LEU A 211 61.23 -36.35 -2.30
CA LEU A 211 61.92 -35.15 -2.79
C LEU A 211 63.01 -34.68 -1.82
N LYS A 212 64.08 -34.10 -2.37
CA LYS A 212 65.33 -33.78 -1.67
C LYS A 212 65.21 -32.50 -0.83
N ARG A 213 66.07 -32.40 0.18
CA ARG A 213 66.04 -31.42 1.29
C ARG A 213 66.41 -29.97 0.92
N HIS A 214 66.14 -29.50 -0.30
CA HIS A 214 66.64 -28.22 -0.82
C HIS A 214 65.59 -27.17 -1.21
N ASP A 215 64.30 -27.50 -1.28
CA ASP A 215 63.24 -26.56 -1.73
C ASP A 215 62.54 -25.78 -0.59
N LEU A 216 63.15 -25.73 0.61
CA LEU A 216 62.62 -25.03 1.79
C LEU A 216 63.17 -23.59 1.97
N VAL A 217 63.50 -22.93 0.87
CA VAL A 217 63.70 -21.47 0.83
C VAL A 217 62.71 -20.88 -0.16
N ALA A 218 61.54 -20.48 0.34
CA ALA A 218 60.62 -19.64 -0.42
C ALA A 218 61.34 -18.31 -0.71
N SER A 219 61.85 -18.17 -1.92
CA SER A 219 62.75 -17.07 -2.30
C SER A 219 62.09 -15.70 -2.04
N PRO A 220 62.73 -14.79 -1.28
CA PRO A 220 62.16 -13.48 -0.98
C PRO A 220 61.93 -12.62 -2.24
N PHE A 221 62.59 -12.95 -3.35
CA PHE A 221 62.41 -12.32 -4.65
C PHE A 221 61.04 -12.59 -5.29
N TYR A 222 60.32 -13.64 -4.89
CA TYR A 222 58.97 -13.92 -5.40
C TYR A 222 57.87 -13.57 -4.40
N THR A 223 58.11 -13.67 -3.08
CA THR A 223 57.07 -13.33 -2.09
C THR A 223 56.87 -11.82 -1.94
N LEU A 224 57.96 -11.05 -1.79
CA LEU A 224 57.90 -9.59 -1.57
C LEU A 224 57.19 -8.80 -2.69
N PRO A 225 57.41 -9.03 -4.00
CA PRO A 225 56.66 -8.32 -5.04
C PRO A 225 55.18 -8.71 -5.07
N PHE A 226 54.81 -9.96 -4.81
CA PHE A 226 53.40 -10.38 -4.72
C PHE A 226 52.68 -9.71 -3.54
N TYR A 227 53.32 -9.65 -2.36
CA TYR A 227 52.79 -8.88 -1.23
C TYR A 227 52.65 -7.39 -1.56
N SER A 228 53.63 -6.81 -2.27
CA SER A 228 53.61 -5.39 -2.65
C SER A 228 52.49 -5.09 -3.65
N ILE A 229 52.32 -5.92 -4.68
CA ILE A 229 51.23 -5.82 -5.68
C ILE A 229 49.86 -5.97 -4.99
N SER A 230 49.71 -6.93 -4.09
CA SER A 230 48.48 -7.12 -3.34
C SER A 230 48.17 -5.94 -2.41
N LEU A 231 49.18 -5.37 -1.74
CA LEU A 231 49.00 -4.19 -0.89
C LEU A 231 48.55 -2.97 -1.72
N ILE A 232 49.17 -2.75 -2.88
CA ILE A 232 48.82 -1.67 -3.81
C ILE A 232 47.41 -1.87 -4.38
N SER A 233 47.06 -3.09 -4.77
CA SER A 233 45.72 -3.43 -5.27
C SER A 233 44.64 -3.18 -4.22
N ASN A 234 44.89 -3.57 -2.96
CA ASN A 234 43.97 -3.31 -1.86
C ASN A 234 43.86 -1.80 -1.55
N ALA A 235 44.98 -1.07 -1.55
CA ALA A 235 44.97 0.39 -1.37
C ALA A 235 44.18 1.11 -2.48
N PHE A 236 44.33 0.68 -3.73
CA PHE A 236 43.55 1.18 -4.86
C PHE A 236 42.06 0.85 -4.72
N GLY A 237 41.71 -0.38 -4.31
CA GLY A 237 40.31 -0.77 -4.04
C GLY A 237 39.66 0.05 -2.91
N ILE A 238 40.40 0.32 -1.82
CA ILE A 238 39.95 1.18 -0.72
C ILE A 238 39.76 2.64 -1.19
N LEU A 239 40.67 3.16 -2.02
CA LEU A 239 40.54 4.50 -2.61
C LEU A 239 39.32 4.59 -3.54
N GLN A 240 39.11 3.59 -4.40
CA GLN A 240 37.95 3.51 -5.27
C GLN A 240 36.65 3.43 -4.45
N TYR A 241 36.63 2.64 -3.38
CA TYR A 241 35.50 2.60 -2.44
C TYR A 241 35.22 3.96 -1.80
N ALA A 242 36.25 4.64 -1.30
CA ALA A 242 36.11 5.97 -0.70
C ALA A 242 35.56 7.00 -1.71
N LEU A 243 36.00 6.95 -2.97
CA LEU A 243 35.45 7.78 -4.04
C LEU A 243 33.98 7.44 -4.35
N SER A 244 33.62 6.15 -4.37
CA SER A 244 32.21 5.72 -4.52
C SER A 244 31.33 6.22 -3.37
N ILE A 245 31.79 6.15 -2.12
CA ILE A 245 31.09 6.71 -0.95
C ILE A 245 30.89 8.22 -1.08
N ILE A 246 31.88 8.97 -1.59
CA ILE A 246 31.73 10.41 -1.85
C ILE A 246 30.65 10.66 -2.92
N VAL A 247 30.63 9.87 -4.01
CA VAL A 247 29.59 9.97 -5.05
C VAL A 247 28.20 9.68 -4.49
N TYR A 248 28.04 8.63 -3.67
CA TYR A 248 26.76 8.32 -3.02
C TYR A 248 26.33 9.41 -2.05
N LEU A 249 27.27 9.97 -1.26
CA LEU A 249 26.99 11.06 -0.32
C LEU A 249 26.50 12.32 -1.04
N LEU A 250 27.17 12.72 -2.14
CA LEU A 250 26.75 13.86 -2.95
C LEU A 250 25.39 13.61 -3.62
N GLY A 251 25.15 12.40 -4.15
CA GLY A 251 23.87 12.00 -4.70
C GLY A 251 22.73 12.04 -3.67
N TYR A 252 22.99 11.52 -2.47
CA TYR A 252 22.06 11.53 -1.34
C TYR A 252 21.74 12.95 -0.86
N LEU A 253 22.74 13.80 -0.66
CA LEU A 253 22.55 15.19 -0.25
C LEU A 253 21.74 15.98 -1.29
N ASN A 254 22.00 15.75 -2.59
CA ASN A 254 21.21 16.35 -3.66
C ASN A 254 19.75 15.85 -3.66
N LEU A 255 19.52 14.54 -3.53
CA LEU A 255 18.18 13.96 -3.46
C LEU A 255 17.39 14.51 -2.25
N VAL A 256 17.99 14.51 -1.06
CA VAL A 256 17.38 15.04 0.17
C VAL A 256 17.08 16.53 0.04
N PHE A 257 18.01 17.33 -0.50
CA PHE A 257 17.80 18.76 -0.71
C PHE A 257 16.61 19.02 -1.64
N LEU A 258 16.55 18.37 -2.79
CA LEU A 258 15.46 18.51 -3.77
C LEU A 258 14.12 18.03 -3.21
N ALA A 259 14.12 16.91 -2.47
CA ALA A 259 12.93 16.36 -1.82
C ALA A 259 12.36 17.31 -0.76
N ILE A 260 13.17 17.72 0.21
CA ILE A 260 12.78 18.65 1.29
C ILE A 260 12.31 19.98 0.70
N TRP A 261 13.04 20.55 -0.25
CA TRP A 261 12.66 21.80 -0.92
C TRP A 261 11.30 21.66 -1.62
N SER A 262 11.11 20.63 -2.42
CA SER A 262 9.88 20.42 -3.19
C SER A 262 8.68 20.15 -2.28
N HIS A 263 8.86 19.35 -1.23
CA HIS A 263 7.83 19.05 -0.25
C HIS A 263 7.37 20.32 0.48
N TYR A 264 8.27 21.03 1.17
CA TYR A 264 7.86 22.19 1.99
C TYR A 264 7.38 23.40 1.16
N SER A 265 7.81 23.52 -0.10
CA SER A 265 7.25 24.47 -1.07
C SER A 265 5.85 24.07 -1.60
N GLY A 266 5.34 22.90 -1.25
CA GLY A 266 4.03 22.38 -1.66
C GLY A 266 3.99 21.72 -3.04
N TYR A 267 5.13 21.67 -3.75
CA TYR A 267 5.23 21.21 -5.14
C TYR A 267 5.02 19.71 -5.35
N THR A 268 5.08 18.91 -4.29
CA THR A 268 4.75 17.48 -4.32
C THR A 268 3.23 17.23 -4.26
N ARG A 269 2.46 18.18 -3.70
CA ARG A 269 1.01 18.09 -3.49
C ARG A 269 0.20 18.87 -4.51
N ASP A 270 0.79 19.87 -5.15
CA ASP A 270 0.18 20.65 -6.24
C ASP A 270 0.03 19.80 -7.52
N PRO A 271 -1.21 19.46 -7.96
CA PRO A 271 -1.42 18.66 -9.17
C PRO A 271 -1.04 19.39 -10.47
N SER A 272 -0.97 20.73 -10.45
CA SER A 272 -0.60 21.55 -11.61
C SER A 272 0.91 21.67 -11.80
N HIS A 273 1.70 21.35 -10.78
CA HIS A 273 3.14 21.52 -10.80
C HIS A 273 3.85 20.45 -11.66
N PRO A 274 4.89 20.77 -12.46
CA PRO A 274 5.56 19.82 -13.35
C PRO A 274 6.21 18.58 -12.69
N LEU A 275 6.25 18.49 -11.36
CA LEU A 275 6.66 17.27 -10.65
C LEU A 275 5.55 16.21 -10.61
N ALA A 276 4.28 16.60 -10.71
CA ALA A 276 3.14 15.69 -10.71
C ALA A 276 3.11 14.77 -11.94
N SER A 277 3.66 15.23 -13.07
CA SER A 277 3.67 14.54 -14.37
C SER A 277 5.02 13.95 -14.79
N ARG A 278 6.04 13.98 -13.91
CA ARG A 278 7.39 13.43 -14.18
C ARG A 278 7.63 12.12 -13.43
N THR A 279 8.32 11.18 -14.07
CA THR A 279 8.82 9.95 -13.43
C THR A 279 10.21 10.16 -12.81
N LEU A 280 10.62 9.26 -11.90
CA LEU A 280 11.96 9.20 -11.33
C LEU A 280 13.05 9.18 -12.42
N GLN A 281 12.89 8.34 -13.44
CA GLN A 281 13.81 8.25 -14.58
C GLN A 281 13.87 9.54 -15.41
N SER A 282 12.73 10.22 -15.62
CA SER A 282 12.71 11.48 -16.36
C SER A 282 13.36 12.65 -15.60
N HIS A 283 13.37 12.59 -14.27
CA HIS A 283 14.00 13.60 -13.42
C HIS A 283 15.52 13.39 -13.30
N PHE A 284 15.98 12.13 -13.26
CA PHE A 284 17.40 11.76 -13.25
C PHE A 284 17.75 10.95 -14.51
N PRO A 285 17.78 11.59 -15.69
CA PRO A 285 18.02 10.90 -16.96
C PRO A 285 19.42 10.29 -17.04
N SER A 286 19.55 9.21 -17.82
CA SER A 286 20.84 8.65 -18.20
C SER A 286 21.66 9.64 -19.04
N ASP A 287 22.99 9.49 -19.03
CA ASP A 287 23.88 10.25 -19.90
C ASP A 287 23.71 9.88 -21.39
N LYS A 288 24.39 10.61 -22.27
CA LYS A 288 24.36 10.37 -23.73
C LYS A 288 24.87 8.97 -24.15
N ASN A 289 25.55 8.25 -23.26
CA ASN A 289 26.08 6.90 -23.46
C ASN A 289 25.16 5.84 -22.83
N GLY A 290 23.96 6.22 -22.37
CA GLY A 290 23.02 5.33 -21.69
C GLY A 290 23.38 5.02 -20.23
N ARG A 291 24.43 5.65 -19.66
CA ARG A 291 24.85 5.42 -18.27
C ARG A 291 23.89 6.13 -17.33
N THR A 292 23.21 5.34 -16.53
CA THR A 292 22.39 5.78 -15.41
C THR A 292 23.22 6.42 -14.29
N ASN A 293 22.56 7.17 -13.41
CA ASN A 293 23.20 7.71 -12.22
C ASN A 293 23.54 6.54 -11.27
N VAL A 294 24.84 6.35 -10.96
CA VAL A 294 25.33 5.22 -10.15
C VAL A 294 24.70 5.19 -8.75
N PHE A 295 24.44 6.35 -8.13
CA PHE A 295 23.73 6.43 -6.85
C PHE A 295 22.25 6.03 -6.98
N LEU A 296 21.61 6.38 -8.10
CA LEU A 296 20.23 5.97 -8.39
C LEU A 296 20.15 4.45 -8.53
N ASP A 297 21.01 3.84 -9.36
CA ASP A 297 20.97 2.42 -9.68
C ASP A 297 21.45 1.50 -8.55
N GLN A 298 22.40 1.94 -7.72
CA GLN A 298 23.00 1.09 -6.68
C GLN A 298 22.43 1.34 -5.26
N VAL A 299 21.69 2.43 -5.05
CA VAL A 299 21.12 2.77 -3.73
C VAL A 299 19.62 3.03 -3.82
N VAL A 300 19.18 3.98 -4.65
CA VAL A 300 17.77 4.42 -4.68
C VAL A 300 16.86 3.34 -5.24
N VAL A 301 17.14 2.83 -6.44
CA VAL A 301 16.31 1.81 -7.11
C VAL A 301 16.25 0.51 -6.29
N PRO A 302 17.35 -0.02 -5.72
CA PRO A 302 17.29 -1.17 -4.83
C PRO A 302 16.46 -0.95 -3.57
N LEU A 303 16.59 0.20 -2.90
CA LEU A 303 15.80 0.52 -1.70
C LEU A 303 14.31 0.62 -2.02
N PHE A 304 13.94 1.34 -3.08
CA PHE A 304 12.53 1.49 -3.46
C PHE A 304 11.96 0.18 -4.01
N SER A 305 12.74 -0.63 -4.74
CA SER A 305 12.30 -1.95 -5.21
C SER A 305 12.04 -2.91 -4.05
N ALA A 306 12.91 -2.93 -3.04
CA ALA A 306 12.72 -3.73 -1.83
C ALA A 306 11.56 -3.21 -0.94
N MET A 307 11.38 -1.89 -0.84
CA MET A 307 10.35 -1.26 0.01
C MET A 307 8.95 -1.33 -0.61
N MET A 308 8.82 -1.05 -1.91
CA MET A 308 7.56 -1.15 -2.65
C MET A 308 7.28 -2.59 -3.10
N THR A 309 8.29 -3.47 -3.04
CA THR A 309 8.23 -4.87 -3.51
C THR A 309 7.84 -5.02 -4.98
N VAL A 310 8.28 -4.07 -5.82
CA VAL A 310 8.08 -4.03 -7.28
C VAL A 310 9.40 -4.03 -8.04
N GLN A 311 9.35 -4.28 -9.34
CA GLN A 311 10.49 -4.31 -10.25
C GLN A 311 11.23 -2.96 -10.38
N ALA A 312 12.52 -3.03 -10.71
CA ALA A 312 13.37 -1.85 -10.91
C ALA A 312 12.86 -0.91 -12.02
N SER A 313 12.25 -1.46 -13.08
CA SER A 313 11.56 -0.69 -14.12
C SER A 313 10.40 0.14 -13.57
N SER A 314 9.64 -0.43 -12.65
CA SER A 314 8.44 0.16 -12.07
C SER A 314 8.80 1.28 -11.08
N VAL A 315 9.86 1.09 -10.29
CA VAL A 315 10.49 2.16 -9.50
C VAL A 315 10.94 3.34 -10.37
N LEU A 316 11.60 3.06 -11.51
CA LEU A 316 12.02 4.10 -12.45
C LEU A 316 10.83 4.87 -13.09
N SER A 317 9.68 4.21 -13.24
CA SER A 317 8.43 4.80 -13.73
C SER A 317 7.62 5.55 -12.66
N THR A 318 7.99 5.44 -11.39
CA THR A 318 7.26 6.05 -10.26
C THR A 318 7.26 7.58 -10.36
N PRO A 319 6.15 8.29 -10.08
CA PRO A 319 6.09 9.74 -10.14
C PRO A 319 7.04 10.39 -9.12
N ILE A 320 7.88 11.32 -9.57
CA ILE A 320 8.94 11.92 -8.74
C ILE A 320 8.38 12.69 -7.54
N ALA A 321 7.18 13.26 -7.66
CA ALA A 321 6.49 13.93 -6.56
C ALA A 321 6.32 13.01 -5.33
N GLU A 322 5.93 11.75 -5.51
CA GLU A 322 5.72 10.80 -4.41
C GLU A 322 7.05 10.34 -3.79
N VAL A 323 8.08 10.16 -4.64
CA VAL A 323 9.45 9.86 -4.17
C VAL A 323 10.00 11.00 -3.31
N PHE A 324 9.79 12.25 -3.74
CA PHE A 324 10.20 13.44 -2.98
C PHE A 324 9.40 13.61 -1.68
N ASP A 325 8.09 13.36 -1.68
CA ASP A 325 7.27 13.41 -0.46
C ASP A 325 7.75 12.34 0.55
N TYR A 326 7.96 11.11 0.10
CA TYR A 326 8.49 10.02 0.93
C TYR A 326 9.88 10.33 1.49
N VAL A 327 10.83 10.78 0.66
CA VAL A 327 12.18 11.14 1.13
C VAL A 327 12.15 12.30 2.13
N ALA A 328 11.35 13.34 1.87
CA ALA A 328 11.26 14.50 2.76
C ALA A 328 10.63 14.15 4.13
N LEU A 329 9.58 13.31 4.13
CA LEU A 329 8.88 12.89 5.34
C LEU A 329 9.68 11.86 6.16
N THR A 330 10.42 10.96 5.51
CA THR A 330 11.24 9.96 6.20
C THR A 330 12.58 10.49 6.72
N PHE A 331 13.08 11.60 6.18
CA PHE A 331 14.39 12.15 6.52
C PHE A 331 14.55 12.45 8.02
N GLY A 332 15.60 11.90 8.64
CA GLY A 332 15.89 12.07 10.06
C GLY A 332 14.87 11.45 11.02
N ARG A 333 13.93 10.62 10.54
CA ARG A 333 12.91 9.95 11.36
C ARG A 333 13.26 8.49 11.60
N SER A 334 12.90 7.98 12.77
CA SER A 334 13.09 6.56 13.13
C SER A 334 11.98 5.67 12.60
N HIS A 335 12.33 4.39 12.46
CA HIS A 335 11.42 3.31 12.09
C HIS A 335 10.96 2.54 13.33
N TYR A 336 9.75 1.99 13.25
CA TYR A 336 9.08 1.28 14.33
C TYR A 336 8.38 0.03 13.79
N THR A 337 8.28 -0.99 14.62
CA THR A 337 7.47 -2.20 14.39
C THR A 337 6.49 -2.38 15.55
N VAL A 338 5.39 -3.11 15.35
CA VAL A 338 4.47 -3.47 16.45
C VAL A 338 5.21 -4.41 17.40
N ALA A 339 5.11 -4.19 18.71
CA ALA A 339 5.96 -4.90 19.66
C ALA A 339 5.65 -6.41 19.76
N ALA A 340 4.38 -6.80 19.64
CA ALA A 340 3.93 -8.19 19.64
C ALA A 340 3.72 -8.77 18.22
N GLY A 341 3.90 -7.97 17.17
CA GLY A 341 3.46 -8.29 15.80
C GLY A 341 2.01 -7.90 15.54
N VAL A 342 1.56 -7.98 14.28
CA VAL A 342 0.33 -7.28 13.84
C VAL A 342 -1.00 -7.90 14.26
N HIS A 343 -1.02 -9.12 14.81
CA HIS A 343 -2.22 -9.69 15.44
C HIS A 343 -2.82 -8.79 16.53
N GLU A 344 -1.98 -8.07 17.31
CA GLU A 344 -2.42 -7.10 18.31
C GLU A 344 -3.15 -5.90 17.68
N VAL A 345 -2.77 -5.52 16.46
CA VAL A 345 -3.45 -4.46 15.70
C VAL A 345 -4.84 -4.91 15.28
N GLU A 346 -4.99 -6.14 14.79
CA GLU A 346 -6.30 -6.70 14.43
C GLU A 346 -7.21 -6.77 15.64
N GLU A 347 -6.76 -7.41 16.73
CA GLU A 347 -7.55 -7.61 17.94
C GLU A 347 -8.06 -6.27 18.50
N VAL A 348 -7.20 -5.25 18.56
CA VAL A 348 -7.56 -3.95 19.13
C VAL A 348 -8.45 -3.12 18.19
N ILE A 349 -8.24 -3.18 16.87
CA ILE A 349 -9.07 -2.43 15.91
C ILE A 349 -10.44 -3.09 15.73
N SER A 350 -10.53 -4.42 15.66
CA SER A 350 -11.80 -5.14 15.47
C SER A 350 -12.66 -5.24 16.73
N ARG A 351 -12.08 -5.02 17.92
CA ARG A 351 -12.77 -5.12 19.23
C ARG A 351 -14.15 -4.45 19.34
N PRO A 352 -14.45 -3.29 18.71
CA PRO A 352 -15.79 -2.68 18.77
C PRO A 352 -16.86 -3.44 17.95
N MET A 353 -16.46 -4.34 17.05
CA MET A 353 -17.38 -5.08 16.18
C MET A 353 -18.07 -6.23 16.91
N GLU A 354 -19.34 -6.47 16.56
CA GLU A 354 -20.04 -7.70 16.92
C GLU A 354 -19.45 -8.87 16.13
N LYS A 355 -19.11 -9.96 16.81
CA LYS A 355 -18.47 -11.13 16.18
C LYS A 355 -19.34 -11.81 15.12
N THR A 356 -20.66 -11.68 15.22
CA THR A 356 -21.64 -12.18 14.24
C THR A 356 -21.62 -11.41 12.93
N ASN A 357 -20.99 -10.24 12.89
CA ASN A 357 -20.94 -9.36 11.73
C ASN A 357 -19.50 -9.31 11.15
N ILE A 358 -18.65 -10.27 11.53
CA ILE A 358 -17.33 -10.52 10.94
C ILE A 358 -17.41 -11.88 10.24
N HIS A 359 -17.51 -11.85 8.92
CA HIS A 359 -17.70 -13.01 8.05
C HIS A 359 -16.33 -13.41 7.47
N VAL A 360 -15.74 -14.46 8.03
CA VAL A 360 -14.50 -15.10 7.53
C VAL A 360 -14.84 -16.36 6.73
N ASP A 361 -13.90 -16.84 5.92
CA ASP A 361 -14.16 -17.90 4.91
C ASP A 361 -15.33 -17.53 3.95
N CYS A 362 -15.53 -16.23 3.74
CA CYS A 362 -16.65 -15.63 3.02
C CYS A 362 -16.12 -14.77 1.87
N GLU A 363 -16.01 -15.36 0.67
CA GLU A 363 -15.52 -14.66 -0.52
C GLU A 363 -16.67 -13.93 -1.21
N VAL A 364 -16.69 -12.59 -1.17
CA VAL A 364 -17.63 -11.81 -1.97
C VAL A 364 -17.33 -12.04 -3.44
N THR A 365 -18.30 -12.59 -4.17
CA THR A 365 -18.22 -12.87 -5.60
C THR A 365 -18.77 -11.71 -6.44
N SER A 366 -19.81 -11.04 -5.94
CA SER A 366 -20.62 -10.10 -6.70
C SER A 366 -21.36 -9.12 -5.78
N LEU A 367 -21.78 -8.00 -6.37
CA LEU A 367 -22.68 -7.01 -5.79
C LEU A 367 -23.86 -6.80 -6.73
N THR A 368 -25.08 -6.84 -6.20
CA THR A 368 -26.31 -6.65 -6.98
C THR A 368 -27.21 -5.55 -6.40
N ARG A 369 -28.05 -4.98 -7.28
CA ARG A 369 -29.06 -3.97 -6.96
C ARG A 369 -30.35 -4.67 -6.54
N ASN A 370 -30.91 -4.25 -5.41
CA ASN A 370 -32.23 -4.70 -4.95
C ASN A 370 -32.97 -3.52 -4.30
N ARG A 371 -34.00 -2.97 -4.96
CA ARG A 371 -34.93 -1.96 -4.37
C ARG A 371 -34.25 -0.76 -3.68
N GLY A 372 -33.23 -0.18 -4.31
CA GLY A 372 -32.46 0.95 -3.73
C GLY A 372 -31.46 0.57 -2.64
N ARG A 373 -31.17 -0.73 -2.49
CA ARG A 373 -30.15 -1.30 -1.62
C ARG A 373 -29.13 -2.09 -2.43
N ILE A 374 -28.03 -2.45 -1.77
CA ILE A 374 -27.01 -3.34 -2.31
C ILE A 374 -27.12 -4.68 -1.59
N ASP A 375 -27.18 -5.75 -2.36
CA ASP A 375 -27.04 -7.11 -1.85
C ASP A 375 -25.61 -7.59 -2.16
N VAL A 376 -25.04 -8.34 -1.22
CA VAL A 376 -23.67 -8.87 -1.30
C VAL A 376 -23.77 -10.37 -1.54
N GLU A 377 -23.35 -10.82 -2.72
CA GLU A 377 -23.32 -12.22 -3.12
C GLU A 377 -21.96 -12.81 -2.73
N VAL A 378 -21.98 -13.94 -2.03
CA VAL A 378 -20.79 -14.54 -1.42
C VAL A 378 -20.73 -16.05 -1.64
N SER A 379 -19.52 -16.59 -1.67
CA SER A 379 -19.25 -18.02 -1.57
C SER A 379 -18.69 -18.34 -0.18
N GLU A 380 -19.44 -19.10 0.61
CA GLU A 380 -19.09 -19.51 1.98
C GLU A 380 -18.84 -21.03 2.00
N GLY A 381 -17.58 -21.43 2.21
CA GLY A 381 -17.21 -22.86 2.16
C GLY A 381 -17.46 -23.56 0.81
N GLY A 382 -17.73 -22.81 -0.26
CA GLY A 382 -18.13 -23.31 -1.58
C GLY A 382 -19.64 -23.42 -1.81
N GLU A 383 -20.47 -22.95 -0.87
CA GLU A 383 -21.91 -22.73 -1.07
C GLU A 383 -22.19 -21.24 -1.31
N GLU A 384 -23.04 -20.92 -2.29
CA GLU A 384 -23.41 -19.53 -2.57
C GLU A 384 -24.48 -19.03 -1.58
N ALA A 385 -24.26 -17.85 -1.01
CA ALA A 385 -25.18 -17.16 -0.10
C ALA A 385 -25.31 -15.67 -0.47
N VAL A 386 -26.34 -15.01 0.07
CA VAL A 386 -26.61 -13.59 -0.19
C VAL A 386 -26.90 -12.87 1.12
N TYR A 387 -26.18 -11.78 1.36
CA TYR A 387 -26.45 -10.84 2.45
C TYR A 387 -27.20 -9.64 1.89
N GLU A 388 -28.51 -9.59 2.14
CA GLU A 388 -29.40 -8.58 1.56
C GLU A 388 -29.38 -7.25 2.31
N GLY A 389 -29.60 -6.17 1.58
CA GLY A 389 -30.21 -4.96 2.12
C GLY A 389 -29.27 -3.90 2.71
N PHE A 390 -28.04 -3.77 2.22
CA PHE A 390 -27.12 -2.72 2.66
C PHE A 390 -27.49 -1.33 2.11
N ASP A 391 -27.37 -0.30 2.94
CA ASP A 391 -27.53 1.11 2.56
C ASP A 391 -26.27 1.71 1.93
N HIS A 392 -25.09 1.12 2.26
CA HIS A 392 -23.77 1.48 1.76
C HIS A 392 -22.85 0.26 1.67
N VAL A 393 -21.94 0.26 0.69
CA VAL A 393 -20.80 -0.67 0.59
C VAL A 393 -19.48 0.12 0.56
N ILE A 394 -18.54 -0.27 1.41
CA ILE A 394 -17.15 0.21 1.41
C ILE A 394 -16.25 -0.89 0.84
N LEU A 395 -15.76 -0.67 -0.38
CA LEU A 395 -14.77 -1.49 -1.06
C LEU A 395 -13.39 -1.17 -0.48
N ALA A 396 -12.93 -2.01 0.47
CA ALA A 396 -11.65 -1.85 1.16
C ALA A 396 -10.55 -2.78 0.60
N THR A 397 -10.76 -3.27 -0.62
CA THR A 397 -9.91 -4.23 -1.35
C THR A 397 -8.83 -3.56 -2.20
N GLN A 398 -8.11 -4.37 -2.97
CA GLN A 398 -7.32 -3.87 -4.08
C GLN A 398 -8.23 -3.25 -5.16
N ALA A 399 -7.75 -2.25 -5.91
CA ALA A 399 -8.56 -1.50 -6.87
C ALA A 399 -9.03 -2.35 -8.08
N ASN A 400 -8.27 -3.37 -8.49
CA ASN A 400 -8.70 -4.38 -9.47
C ASN A 400 -9.93 -5.17 -8.99
N GLN A 401 -9.95 -5.59 -7.71
CA GLN A 401 -11.09 -6.28 -7.09
C GLN A 401 -12.27 -5.32 -6.89
N SER A 402 -12.01 -4.09 -6.42
CA SER A 402 -13.03 -3.03 -6.33
C SER A 402 -13.66 -2.73 -7.69
N ALA A 403 -12.87 -2.74 -8.78
CA ALA A 403 -13.37 -2.57 -10.15
C ALA A 403 -14.33 -3.71 -10.55
N ALA A 404 -14.01 -4.97 -10.21
CA ALA A 404 -14.89 -6.10 -10.48
C ALA A 404 -16.26 -5.96 -9.76
N PHE A 405 -16.26 -5.56 -8.49
CA PHE A 405 -17.50 -5.32 -7.74
C PHE A 405 -18.32 -4.14 -8.27
N VAL A 406 -17.68 -3.07 -8.77
CA VAL A 406 -18.39 -1.98 -9.45
C VAL A 406 -18.95 -2.42 -10.81
N ALA A 407 -18.28 -3.34 -11.51
CA ALA A 407 -18.77 -3.91 -12.76
C ALA A 407 -19.98 -4.82 -12.54
N SER A 408 -19.94 -5.78 -11.60
CA SER A 408 -21.10 -6.64 -11.28
C SER A 408 -22.31 -5.80 -10.87
N TYR A 409 -22.09 -4.76 -10.06
CA TYR A 409 -23.16 -3.85 -9.63
C TYR A 409 -23.74 -3.05 -10.80
N LEU A 410 -22.92 -2.67 -11.80
CA LEU A 410 -23.39 -2.04 -13.03
C LEU A 410 -24.25 -2.99 -13.87
N ASP A 411 -23.83 -4.25 -13.99
CA ASP A 411 -24.44 -5.30 -14.83
C ASP A 411 -25.70 -5.95 -14.19
N SER A 412 -26.00 -5.64 -12.93
CA SER A 412 -27.18 -6.13 -12.20
C SER A 412 -28.51 -5.86 -12.94
N PRO A 413 -29.51 -6.77 -12.90
CA PRO A 413 -30.73 -6.67 -13.73
C PRO A 413 -31.65 -5.49 -13.38
N ASP A 414 -31.68 -5.06 -12.12
CA ASP A 414 -32.48 -3.89 -11.70
C ASP A 414 -31.98 -2.62 -12.37
N ALA A 415 -32.89 -1.73 -12.78
CA ALA A 415 -32.54 -0.49 -13.47
C ALA A 415 -31.79 0.50 -12.55
N CYS A 416 -30.85 1.26 -13.13
CA CYS A 416 -30.07 2.29 -12.44
C CYS A 416 -30.19 3.63 -13.18
N ALA A 417 -30.33 4.73 -12.42
CA ALA A 417 -30.44 6.08 -12.95
C ALA A 417 -29.24 6.42 -13.86
N ALA A 418 -29.50 7.07 -15.01
CA ALA A 418 -28.48 7.29 -16.04
C ALA A 418 -27.25 8.09 -15.55
N GLU A 419 -27.45 9.06 -14.65
CA GLU A 419 -26.36 9.83 -14.05
C GLU A 419 -25.51 8.98 -13.11
N GLU A 420 -26.14 8.09 -12.35
CA GLU A 420 -25.45 7.17 -11.43
C GLU A 420 -24.65 6.12 -12.20
N THR A 421 -25.25 5.52 -13.23
CA THR A 421 -24.56 4.63 -14.18
C THR A 421 -23.33 5.31 -14.77
N LYS A 422 -23.44 6.58 -15.17
CA LYS A 422 -22.31 7.37 -15.70
C LYS A 422 -21.22 7.65 -14.66
N ARG A 423 -21.59 7.91 -13.39
CA ARG A 423 -20.64 8.07 -12.27
C ARG A 423 -19.91 6.76 -12.01
N LEU A 424 -20.64 5.65 -11.87
CA LEU A 424 -20.08 4.33 -11.59
C LEU A 424 -19.18 3.82 -12.72
N GLN A 425 -19.53 4.07 -13.99
CA GLN A 425 -18.62 3.82 -15.11
C GLN A 425 -17.34 4.68 -15.06
N LYS A 426 -17.39 5.92 -14.54
CA LYS A 426 -16.19 6.74 -14.31
C LYS A 426 -15.36 6.19 -13.15
N LEU A 427 -16.00 5.78 -12.04
CA LEU A 427 -15.36 5.09 -10.90
C LEU A 427 -14.64 3.80 -11.36
N LEU A 428 -15.34 2.94 -12.11
CA LEU A 428 -14.79 1.71 -12.70
C LEU A 428 -13.51 1.98 -13.51
N ARG A 429 -13.55 2.93 -14.46
CA ARG A 429 -12.38 3.28 -15.27
C ARG A 429 -11.21 3.79 -14.43
N GLN A 430 -11.46 4.56 -13.37
CA GLN A 430 -10.40 5.03 -12.47
C GLN A 430 -9.78 3.88 -11.66
N LEU A 431 -10.58 2.93 -11.17
CA LEU A 431 -10.08 1.74 -10.48
C LEU A 431 -9.28 0.80 -11.42
N GLN A 432 -9.62 0.77 -12.71
CA GLN A 432 -8.87 0.05 -13.77
C GLN A 432 -7.55 0.73 -14.20
N HIS A 433 -7.19 1.88 -13.64
CA HIS A 433 -5.86 2.49 -13.86
C HIS A 433 -4.75 1.90 -12.97
N PHE A 434 -5.13 1.18 -11.91
CA PHE A 434 -4.19 0.55 -10.98
C PHE A 434 -3.73 -0.80 -11.54
N THR A 435 -2.42 -1.01 -11.57
CA THR A 435 -1.78 -2.24 -12.04
C THR A 435 -1.05 -2.90 -10.88
N TYR A 436 -0.83 -4.21 -10.97
CA TYR A 436 -0.28 -5.03 -9.89
C TYR A 436 0.90 -5.88 -10.36
N GLU A 437 1.87 -6.09 -9.48
CA GLU A 437 2.97 -7.04 -9.65
C GLU A 437 2.91 -8.09 -8.55
N ASP A 438 3.23 -9.35 -8.88
CA ASP A 438 3.32 -10.42 -7.88
C ASP A 438 4.62 -10.30 -7.06
N SER A 439 4.51 -10.63 -5.77
CA SER A 439 5.59 -10.59 -4.80
C SER A 439 5.51 -11.79 -3.85
N GLU A 440 6.57 -12.59 -3.84
CA GLU A 440 6.71 -13.75 -2.97
C GLU A 440 7.49 -13.39 -1.70
N VAL A 441 7.05 -13.90 -0.55
CA VAL A 441 7.75 -13.78 0.73
C VAL A 441 7.94 -15.17 1.33
N ILE A 442 9.20 -15.58 1.51
CA ILE A 442 9.57 -16.91 2.03
C ILE A 442 10.23 -16.76 3.40
N ASN A 443 9.71 -17.46 4.40
CA ASN A 443 10.39 -17.67 5.69
C ASN A 443 11.24 -18.94 5.61
N HIS A 444 12.52 -18.87 5.96
CA HIS A 444 13.45 -19.99 5.86
C HIS A 444 14.61 -19.90 6.86
N VAL A 445 15.38 -20.98 6.97
CA VAL A 445 16.66 -21.03 7.71
C VAL A 445 17.89 -21.06 6.79
N ASP A 446 17.70 -20.96 5.47
CA ASP A 446 18.81 -21.03 4.50
C ASP A 446 19.77 -19.82 4.56
N ARG A 447 20.94 -20.05 5.16
CA ARG A 447 22.02 -19.07 5.28
C ARG A 447 22.73 -18.73 3.97
N SER A 448 22.56 -19.52 2.91
CA SER A 448 23.26 -19.29 1.63
C SER A 448 22.82 -18.00 0.91
N LEU A 449 21.67 -17.44 1.30
CA LEU A 449 21.14 -16.17 0.79
C LEU A 449 21.76 -14.93 1.47
N LEU A 450 22.49 -15.11 2.57
CA LEU A 450 23.18 -14.03 3.29
C LEU A 450 24.62 -13.88 2.80
N PRO A 451 25.28 -12.73 3.05
CA PRO A 451 26.71 -12.59 2.79
C PRO A 451 27.53 -13.71 3.45
N ARG A 452 28.63 -14.12 2.80
CA ARG A 452 29.46 -15.24 3.29
C ARG A 452 29.99 -15.02 4.70
N GLU A 453 30.44 -13.79 4.99
CA GLU A 453 31.06 -13.42 6.27
C GLU A 453 30.03 -12.75 7.18
N GLU A 454 29.83 -13.30 8.39
CA GLU A 454 28.81 -12.80 9.34
C GLU A 454 28.99 -11.33 9.74
N GLN A 455 30.18 -10.74 9.57
CA GLN A 455 30.42 -9.32 9.89
C GLN A 455 29.77 -8.35 8.88
N ASP A 456 29.45 -8.84 7.67
CA ASP A 456 28.79 -8.08 6.62
C ASP A 456 27.26 -8.29 6.63
N TRP A 457 26.75 -9.15 7.53
CA TRP A 457 25.31 -9.34 7.74
C TRP A 457 24.68 -8.08 8.32
N ARG A 458 23.58 -7.64 7.70
CA ARG A 458 22.77 -6.51 8.17
C ARG A 458 21.35 -7.00 8.41
N ASP A 459 20.50 -6.18 9.03
CA ASP A 459 19.11 -6.57 9.29
C ASP A 459 18.42 -6.92 7.97
N LEU A 460 18.60 -6.06 6.94
CA LEU A 460 18.10 -6.26 5.58
C LEU A 460 19.26 -6.39 4.60
N ASN A 461 19.33 -7.52 3.91
CA ASN A 461 20.39 -7.82 2.94
C ASN A 461 19.80 -7.78 1.54
N LEU A 462 20.17 -6.75 0.77
CA LEU A 462 19.61 -6.45 -0.54
C LEU A 462 20.51 -7.00 -1.65
N VAL A 463 19.92 -7.74 -2.58
CA VAL A 463 20.62 -8.25 -3.77
C VAL A 463 19.84 -7.89 -5.02
N THR A 464 20.42 -7.05 -5.86
CA THR A 464 19.84 -6.62 -7.14
C THR A 464 20.49 -7.39 -8.28
N PRO A 465 19.73 -7.90 -9.28
CA PRO A 465 20.31 -8.50 -10.47
C PRO A 465 21.09 -7.45 -11.27
N GLN A 466 22.30 -7.78 -11.72
CA GLN A 466 23.10 -6.84 -12.51
C GLN A 466 22.42 -6.57 -13.86
N ARG A 467 21.99 -5.32 -14.06
CA ARG A 467 21.43 -4.85 -15.33
C ARG A 467 22.49 -4.98 -16.43
N ARG A 468 22.27 -5.86 -17.41
CA ARG A 468 23.13 -5.90 -18.61
C ARG A 468 23.04 -4.54 -19.30
N SER A 469 24.18 -3.91 -19.52
CA SER A 469 24.28 -2.82 -20.49
C SER A 469 24.18 -3.45 -21.87
N ASN A 470 22.95 -3.67 -22.36
CA ASN A 470 22.73 -4.04 -23.74
C ASN A 470 23.38 -2.95 -24.60
N THR A 471 24.46 -3.31 -25.29
CA THR A 471 24.99 -2.47 -26.36
C THR A 471 23.87 -2.30 -27.38
N SER A 472 23.71 -1.08 -27.89
CA SER A 472 22.53 -0.63 -28.67
C SER A 472 22.31 -1.37 -30.01
N ALA A 473 23.13 -2.36 -30.33
CA ALA A 473 22.97 -3.24 -31.49
C ALA A 473 21.89 -4.32 -31.30
N GLU A 474 21.79 -4.93 -30.11
CA GLU A 474 20.91 -6.10 -29.92
C GLU A 474 19.44 -5.70 -29.67
N ALA A 475 19.21 -4.59 -28.94
CA ALA A 475 17.86 -4.07 -28.72
C ALA A 475 17.18 -3.60 -30.01
N ASN A 476 17.94 -3.04 -30.96
CA ASN A 476 17.41 -2.62 -32.24
C ASN A 476 17.03 -3.81 -33.12
N LYS A 477 17.72 -4.96 -33.00
CA LYS A 477 17.41 -6.15 -33.79
C LYS A 477 16.08 -6.79 -33.38
N ALA A 478 15.77 -6.81 -32.09
CA ALA A 478 14.48 -7.27 -31.58
C ALA A 478 13.29 -6.39 -32.02
N ILE A 479 13.55 -5.13 -32.40
CA ILE A 479 12.53 -4.21 -32.91
C ILE A 479 12.38 -4.33 -34.43
N THR A 480 13.46 -4.58 -35.18
CA THR A 480 13.37 -4.81 -36.63
C THR A 480 12.72 -6.15 -36.97
N ASP A 481 13.05 -7.23 -36.24
CA ASP A 481 12.52 -8.57 -36.52
C ASP A 481 11.01 -8.69 -36.14
N ALA A 482 10.46 -7.70 -35.42
CA ALA A 482 9.03 -7.56 -35.13
C ALA A 482 8.26 -6.68 -36.15
N SER A 483 8.97 -6.06 -37.11
CA SER A 483 8.40 -5.09 -38.07
C SER A 483 8.19 -5.65 -39.49
N GLU A 484 8.65 -6.88 -39.78
CA GLU A 484 8.52 -7.52 -41.10
C GLU A 484 7.73 -8.83 -41.02
N GLY A 485 6.52 -8.76 -40.47
CA GLY A 485 5.48 -9.80 -40.55
C GLY A 485 4.33 -9.34 -41.45
N GLN A 486 4.27 -9.83 -42.68
CA GLN A 486 3.36 -9.31 -43.70
C GLN A 486 1.92 -9.85 -43.56
N SER A 487 0.94 -9.00 -43.89
CA SER A 487 -0.49 -9.24 -43.67
C SER A 487 -1.14 -10.31 -44.57
N THR A 488 -1.82 -11.28 -43.96
CA THR A 488 -2.98 -11.98 -44.54
C THR A 488 -4.03 -12.26 -43.44
N SER A 489 -5.31 -12.17 -43.78
CA SER A 489 -6.44 -12.45 -42.90
C SER A 489 -6.56 -13.94 -42.55
N ASP A 490 -7.16 -14.25 -41.40
CA ASP A 490 -8.45 -14.96 -41.30
C ASP A 490 -8.89 -15.10 -39.82
N GLU A 491 -10.21 -15.22 -39.59
CA GLU A 491 -10.81 -15.41 -38.27
C GLU A 491 -10.70 -16.87 -37.81
N SER A 492 -10.28 -17.11 -36.55
CA SER A 492 -10.87 -18.15 -35.69
C SER A 492 -10.32 -18.13 -34.25
N THR A 493 -11.16 -18.57 -33.33
CA THR A 493 -10.94 -18.70 -31.88
C THR A 493 -9.96 -19.81 -31.51
N SER A 494 -9.02 -19.54 -30.59
CA SER A 494 -8.58 -20.50 -29.56
C SER A 494 -7.68 -19.85 -28.50
N ASP A 495 -7.81 -20.29 -27.25
CA ASP A 495 -7.02 -19.84 -26.10
C ASP A 495 -5.53 -20.20 -26.21
N SER A 496 -4.63 -19.19 -26.23
CA SER A 496 -3.20 -19.36 -25.90
C SER A 496 -2.43 -18.02 -25.87
N GLU A 497 -2.76 -17.10 -24.95
CA GLU A 497 -1.94 -15.90 -24.69
C GLU A 497 -1.26 -15.93 -23.30
N MET A 498 -0.73 -17.10 -22.94
CA MET A 498 -0.02 -17.34 -21.67
C MET A 498 1.31 -18.10 -21.87
N THR A 499 2.20 -17.63 -22.74
CA THR A 499 3.68 -17.87 -22.67
C THR A 499 4.45 -17.11 -23.76
N SER A 500 4.76 -15.83 -23.56
CA SER A 500 5.81 -15.09 -24.29
C SER A 500 6.05 -13.74 -23.59
N THR A 501 6.87 -13.62 -22.56
CA THR A 501 8.26 -14.04 -22.44
C THR A 501 8.60 -14.18 -20.94
N LEU A 502 9.62 -14.96 -20.57
CA LEU A 502 10.22 -14.82 -19.23
C LEU A 502 10.94 -13.47 -19.17
N SER A 503 10.21 -12.41 -18.81
CA SER A 503 10.81 -11.12 -18.50
C SER A 503 11.82 -11.33 -17.37
N THR A 504 13.04 -10.84 -17.56
CA THR A 504 14.10 -11.03 -16.58
C THR A 504 13.69 -10.35 -15.28
N ASN A 505 13.34 -11.13 -14.25
CA ASN A 505 12.89 -10.61 -12.95
C ASN A 505 13.90 -9.56 -12.43
N THR A 506 13.48 -8.28 -12.39
CA THR A 506 14.32 -7.15 -11.98
C THR A 506 14.06 -6.68 -10.55
N HIS A 507 13.35 -7.48 -9.73
CA HIS A 507 13.20 -7.19 -8.31
C HIS A 507 14.56 -7.16 -7.60
N THR A 508 14.67 -6.30 -6.59
CA THR A 508 15.70 -6.44 -5.56
C THR A 508 15.21 -7.43 -4.52
N MET A 509 15.91 -8.56 -4.41
CA MET A 509 15.70 -9.52 -3.33
C MET A 509 16.09 -8.87 -2.01
N ALA A 510 15.26 -9.03 -0.98
CA ALA A 510 15.51 -8.49 0.35
C ALA A 510 15.39 -9.58 1.42
N SER A 511 16.53 -10.00 1.98
CA SER A 511 16.60 -11.00 3.05
C SER A 511 16.71 -10.33 4.42
N HIS A 512 15.61 -10.34 5.17
CA HIS A 512 15.49 -9.81 6.53
C HIS A 512 15.89 -10.88 7.56
N ILE A 513 16.88 -10.61 8.41
CA ILE A 513 17.23 -11.49 9.53
C ILE A 513 16.33 -11.16 10.73
N ILE A 514 15.37 -12.04 11.03
CA ILE A 514 14.40 -11.85 12.11
C ILE A 514 14.99 -12.22 13.47
N HIS A 515 15.81 -13.27 13.53
CA HIS A 515 16.38 -13.77 14.78
C HIS A 515 17.73 -14.46 14.55
N HIS A 516 18.72 -14.15 15.39
CA HIS A 516 20.00 -14.87 15.47
C HIS A 516 19.97 -15.88 16.62
N SER A 517 20.42 -17.11 16.36
CA SER A 517 20.42 -18.26 17.28
C SER A 517 19.02 -18.74 17.71
N LEU A 518 18.53 -19.81 17.07
CA LEU A 518 17.39 -20.59 17.57
C LEU A 518 17.84 -21.71 18.56
N ALA A 519 19.09 -21.67 19.04
CA ALA A 519 19.65 -22.66 19.96
C ALA A 519 19.53 -22.23 21.45
N PRO A 520 19.34 -23.19 22.39
CA PRO A 520 19.05 -22.88 23.80
C PRO A 520 20.27 -22.31 24.55
N SER A 521 20.02 -21.33 25.41
CA SER A 521 21.01 -20.84 26.37
C SER A 521 21.27 -21.90 27.45
N SER A 522 22.38 -22.63 27.34
CA SER A 522 22.92 -23.41 28.45
C SER A 522 24.21 -22.76 28.96
N SER A 523 24.30 -22.66 30.29
CA SER A 523 25.52 -22.28 31.00
C SER A 523 26.63 -23.30 30.77
N ALA A 524 27.87 -22.83 30.84
CA ALA A 524 29.07 -23.63 30.57
C ALA A 524 29.14 -24.97 31.32
N THR A 525 29.47 -26.06 30.62
CA THR A 525 30.68 -26.88 30.91
C THR A 525 30.93 -27.98 29.85
N SER A 526 32.17 -28.50 29.84
CA SER A 526 32.67 -29.67 29.09
C SER A 526 32.71 -29.62 27.55
N SER A 527 33.89 -29.21 27.08
CA SER A 527 34.64 -29.72 25.91
C SER A 527 34.08 -30.95 25.15
N SER A 528 33.51 -30.71 23.97
CA SER A 528 33.70 -31.52 22.76
C SER A 528 33.38 -30.67 21.53
N ALA A 529 34.27 -30.63 20.54
CA ALA A 529 34.27 -29.60 19.50
C ALA A 529 33.32 -29.93 18.33
N ILE A 530 32.04 -29.59 18.49
CA ILE A 530 31.13 -29.26 17.38
C ILE A 530 30.53 -27.89 17.73
N SER A 531 30.91 -26.84 17.00
CA SER A 531 30.30 -25.53 17.19
C SER A 531 28.78 -25.64 16.97
N PRO A 532 27.93 -25.21 17.92
CA PRO A 532 26.49 -25.18 17.68
C PRO A 532 26.24 -24.24 16.49
N SER A 533 25.73 -24.78 15.39
CA SER A 533 25.46 -23.99 14.18
C SER A 533 24.49 -22.87 14.54
N SER A 534 24.92 -21.61 14.41
CA SER A 534 24.06 -20.45 14.64
C SER A 534 22.91 -20.50 13.63
N SER A 535 21.78 -21.01 14.08
CA SER A 535 20.54 -21.06 13.33
C SER A 535 19.94 -19.66 13.27
N VAL A 536 19.58 -19.23 12.08
CA VAL A 536 18.97 -17.92 11.83
C VAL A 536 17.58 -18.12 11.25
N LEU A 537 16.67 -17.23 11.59
CA LEU A 537 15.37 -17.12 10.95
C LEU A 537 15.42 -15.95 9.98
N ILE A 538 15.18 -16.22 8.70
CA ILE A 538 15.25 -15.24 7.61
C ILE A 538 13.89 -15.16 6.93
N GLN A 539 13.44 -13.95 6.61
CA GLN A 539 12.34 -13.71 5.69
C GLN A 539 12.90 -13.06 4.43
N THR A 540 12.85 -13.76 3.30
CA THR A 540 13.30 -13.24 2.01
C THR A 540 12.11 -12.88 1.13
N THR A 541 12.04 -11.61 0.75
CA THR A 541 11.07 -11.11 -0.24
C THR A 541 11.69 -11.12 -1.64
N ASN A 542 10.93 -11.59 -2.63
CA ASN A 542 11.26 -11.65 -4.05
C ASN A 542 12.64 -12.30 -4.33
N PRO A 543 12.83 -13.58 -3.96
CA PRO A 543 14.11 -14.28 -4.14
C PRO A 543 14.54 -14.31 -5.61
N LEU A 544 15.83 -14.06 -5.88
CA LEU A 544 16.39 -14.22 -7.23
C LEU A 544 16.48 -15.71 -7.56
N ALA A 545 16.29 -16.09 -8.83
CA ALA A 545 16.31 -17.49 -9.25
C ALA A 545 17.61 -18.26 -8.90
N GLN A 546 18.74 -17.58 -8.74
CA GLN A 546 20.04 -18.16 -8.35
C GLN A 546 20.27 -18.18 -6.82
N LEU A 547 19.41 -17.48 -6.07
CA LEU A 547 19.43 -17.28 -4.62
C LEU A 547 18.04 -17.55 -4.03
N ARG A 548 17.40 -18.64 -4.46
CA ARG A 548 16.18 -19.18 -3.85
C ARG A 548 16.59 -20.08 -2.67
N PRO A 549 15.91 -20.03 -1.50
CA PRO A 549 16.22 -20.96 -0.41
C PRO A 549 15.92 -22.40 -0.84
N ALA A 550 16.71 -23.36 -0.36
CA ALA A 550 16.45 -24.77 -0.61
C ALA A 550 15.14 -25.23 0.07
N ASP A 551 14.37 -26.07 -0.62
CA ASP A 551 13.01 -26.47 -0.20
C ASP A 551 12.98 -27.11 1.20
N ASP A 552 14.03 -27.86 1.57
CA ASP A 552 14.20 -28.50 2.88
C ASP A 552 14.40 -27.52 4.05
N LYS A 553 14.63 -26.24 3.74
CA LYS A 553 14.86 -25.15 4.72
C LYS A 553 13.76 -24.09 4.71
N VAL A 554 12.75 -24.23 3.85
CA VAL A 554 11.58 -23.35 3.82
C VAL A 554 10.63 -23.70 4.97
N ILE A 555 10.15 -22.68 5.67
CA ILE A 555 9.17 -22.77 6.76
C ILE A 555 7.78 -22.41 6.25
N SER A 556 7.68 -21.32 5.47
CA SER A 556 6.44 -20.90 4.81
C SER A 556 6.76 -20.05 3.58
N ALA A 557 5.82 -19.99 2.64
CA ALA A 557 5.85 -19.06 1.52
C ALA A 557 4.45 -18.43 1.33
N SER A 558 4.42 -17.14 1.04
CA SER A 558 3.20 -16.35 0.83
C SER A 558 3.36 -15.48 -0.41
N HIS A 559 2.30 -15.37 -1.22
CA HIS A 559 2.27 -14.52 -2.41
C HIS A 559 1.37 -13.30 -2.18
N PHE A 560 1.73 -12.17 -2.79
CA PHE A 560 1.05 -10.89 -2.61
C PHE A 560 1.07 -10.09 -3.90
N GLU A 561 -0.09 -9.62 -4.35
CA GLU A 561 -0.16 -8.58 -5.39
C GLU A 561 0.18 -7.20 -4.81
N ARG A 562 1.02 -6.45 -5.52
CA ARG A 562 1.55 -5.14 -5.10
C ARG A 562 1.13 -4.07 -6.09
N ALA A 563 0.37 -3.09 -5.60
CA ALA A 563 -0.09 -1.96 -6.42
C ALA A 563 1.11 -1.15 -6.93
N VAL A 564 1.26 -1.09 -8.26
CA VAL A 564 2.36 -0.39 -8.92
C VAL A 564 2.02 1.09 -9.07
N LEU A 565 2.85 1.93 -8.47
CA LEU A 565 2.72 3.38 -8.56
C LEU A 565 3.38 3.89 -9.85
N THR A 566 2.56 4.35 -10.79
CA THR A 566 2.94 4.92 -12.09
C THR A 566 2.21 6.24 -12.30
N LEU A 567 2.53 6.98 -13.37
CA LEU A 567 1.73 8.15 -13.75
C LEU A 567 0.28 7.76 -14.13
N ARG A 568 0.04 6.55 -14.65
CA ARG A 568 -1.30 6.06 -14.99
C ARG A 568 -2.14 5.80 -13.72
N SER A 569 -1.58 5.07 -12.75
CA SER A 569 -2.29 4.79 -11.49
C SER A 569 -2.44 6.05 -10.63
N LYS A 570 -1.48 7.00 -10.67
CA LYS A 570 -1.68 8.34 -10.09
C LYS A 570 -2.82 9.11 -10.76
N ALA A 571 -2.95 9.07 -12.09
CA ALA A 571 -4.11 9.65 -12.77
C ALA A 571 -5.44 8.96 -12.40
N GLY A 572 -5.39 7.66 -12.07
CA GLY A 572 -6.51 6.89 -11.51
C GLY A 572 -7.04 7.40 -10.16
N GLN A 573 -6.31 8.27 -9.46
CA GLN A 573 -6.79 8.86 -8.21
C GLN A 573 -7.77 10.02 -8.43
N ALA A 574 -7.86 10.59 -9.64
CA ALA A 574 -8.71 11.75 -9.95
C ALA A 574 -10.21 11.43 -9.78
N GLY A 575 -10.93 12.24 -9.00
CA GLY A 575 -12.30 11.95 -8.60
C GLY A 575 -12.46 10.90 -7.48
N LEU A 576 -11.38 10.20 -7.07
CA LEU A 576 -11.37 9.32 -5.90
C LEU A 576 -10.82 10.06 -4.67
N PHE A 577 -9.63 10.66 -4.82
CA PHE A 577 -8.91 11.41 -3.79
C PHE A 577 -8.16 12.59 -4.42
N GLU A 578 -8.34 13.79 -3.88
CA GLU A 578 -7.87 15.02 -4.51
C GLU A 578 -7.13 15.94 -3.53
N TRP A 579 -5.96 16.41 -3.94
CA TRP A 579 -5.29 17.53 -3.26
C TRP A 579 -5.98 18.83 -3.65
N ARG A 580 -6.56 19.53 -2.67
CA ARG A 580 -7.20 20.85 -2.86
C ARG A 580 -6.54 21.89 -1.96
N ARG A 581 -6.65 23.17 -2.32
CA ARG A 581 -6.19 24.26 -1.46
C ARG A 581 -7.25 24.59 -0.41
N LYS A 582 -6.83 24.75 0.84
CA LYS A 582 -7.71 25.15 1.96
C LYS A 582 -8.45 26.46 1.66
N ASP A 583 -7.76 27.42 1.07
CA ASP A 583 -8.26 28.76 0.75
C ASP A 583 -9.46 28.74 -0.22
N GLU A 584 -9.54 27.76 -1.13
CA GLU A 584 -10.65 27.61 -2.08
C GLU A 584 -11.96 27.27 -1.37
N SER A 585 -11.88 26.50 -0.27
CA SER A 585 -13.07 26.09 0.50
C SER A 585 -13.62 27.16 1.43
N ASP A 586 -12.76 28.09 1.88
CA ASP A 586 -13.16 29.25 2.66
C ASP A 586 -14.09 30.16 1.84
N SER A 587 -13.90 30.20 0.51
CA SER A 587 -14.77 30.95 -0.41
C SER A 587 -16.17 30.34 -0.53
N THR A 588 -16.32 29.02 -0.49
CA THR A 588 -17.62 28.33 -0.63
C THR A 588 -18.41 28.39 0.68
N GLY A 589 -17.75 28.19 1.82
CA GLY A 589 -18.37 28.36 3.15
C GLY A 589 -18.79 29.82 3.41
N LYS A 590 -17.93 30.79 3.09
CA LYS A 590 -18.27 32.21 3.23
C LYS A 590 -19.29 32.68 2.20
N ALA A 591 -19.35 32.12 0.99
CA ALA A 591 -20.39 32.47 0.02
C ALA A 591 -21.80 32.04 0.47
N LEU A 592 -21.96 30.93 1.20
CA LEU A 592 -23.24 30.61 1.84
C LEU A 592 -23.55 31.52 3.03
N ALA A 593 -22.56 31.82 3.88
CA ALA A 593 -22.76 32.71 5.04
C ALA A 593 -23.00 34.19 4.67
N MET A 594 -22.37 34.70 3.60
CA MET A 594 -22.54 36.09 3.16
C MET A 594 -23.84 36.30 2.37
N LYS A 595 -24.42 35.26 1.76
CA LYS A 595 -25.72 35.34 1.08
C LYS A 595 -26.90 35.63 2.02
N SER A 596 -26.77 35.44 3.33
CA SER A 596 -27.79 35.89 4.30
C SER A 596 -27.59 37.33 4.81
N GLN A 597 -26.51 38.02 4.42
CA GLN A 597 -26.20 39.37 4.91
C GLN A 597 -25.88 40.42 3.84
N GLN A 598 -25.74 40.05 2.56
CA GLN A 598 -25.49 41.01 1.47
C GLN A 598 -26.74 41.37 0.65
N SER A 599 -27.78 41.84 1.35
CA SER A 599 -28.76 42.77 0.81
C SER A 599 -28.56 44.17 1.41
N GLN A 600 -27.36 44.73 1.25
CA GLN A 600 -27.08 46.16 1.35
C GLN A 600 -25.62 46.50 0.99
N SER A 601 -25.43 47.70 0.43
CA SER A 601 -24.17 48.35 0.05
C SER A 601 -23.41 47.75 -1.16
N SER A 602 -22.65 48.61 -1.84
CA SER A 602 -22.18 48.43 -3.22
C SER A 602 -20.82 49.10 -3.45
N GLN A 603 -20.19 48.75 -4.59
CA GLN A 603 -19.09 49.44 -5.29
C GLN A 603 -17.61 49.13 -4.94
N ARG A 604 -16.85 48.84 -6.04
CA ARG A 604 -15.39 49.04 -6.27
C ARG A 604 -14.44 48.18 -5.40
N SER A 605 -13.19 47.84 -5.77
CA SER A 605 -12.39 47.76 -7.03
C SER A 605 -11.01 47.15 -6.64
N LEU A 606 -10.10 46.65 -7.48
CA LEU A 606 -9.88 46.64 -8.94
C LEU A 606 -8.94 45.45 -9.27
N VAL A 607 -8.82 45.00 -10.54
CA VAL A 607 -7.86 43.95 -10.96
C VAL A 607 -6.52 44.56 -11.39
N GLN A 608 -5.40 43.93 -11.02
CA GLN A 608 -4.12 44.18 -11.68
C GLN A 608 -3.29 42.90 -11.83
N SER A 609 -3.00 42.55 -13.08
CA SER A 609 -2.16 41.40 -13.46
C SER A 609 -0.68 41.77 -13.47
N ALA A 610 0.19 40.81 -13.15
CA ALA A 610 1.63 40.90 -13.42
C ALA A 610 2.14 39.55 -13.96
N ALA A 611 2.63 39.54 -15.19
CA ALA A 611 3.26 38.38 -15.82
C ALA A 611 4.74 38.28 -15.42
N LEU A 612 5.29 37.06 -15.37
CA LEU A 612 6.72 36.82 -15.17
C LEU A 612 7.26 35.88 -16.25
N ALA A 613 8.33 36.33 -16.91
CA ALA A 613 9.16 35.55 -17.82
C ALA A 613 10.41 35.01 -17.08
N PRO A 614 11.13 33.99 -17.61
CA PRO A 614 12.04 33.19 -16.80
C PRO A 614 13.42 33.83 -16.59
N ILE A 615 14.00 33.62 -15.41
CA ILE A 615 15.38 34.00 -15.08
C ILE A 615 16.20 32.73 -14.79
N SER A 616 17.34 32.62 -15.47
CA SER A 616 18.34 31.57 -15.31
C SER A 616 19.10 31.70 -13.98
N PHE A 617 19.34 30.58 -13.30
CA PHE A 617 19.91 30.58 -11.94
C PHE A 617 21.29 29.91 -11.89
N VAL A 618 22.33 30.70 -11.61
CA VAL A 618 23.64 30.22 -11.15
C VAL A 618 24.06 31.07 -9.95
N GLY A 619 24.19 30.44 -8.78
CA GLY A 619 24.85 31.00 -7.60
C GLY A 619 23.99 31.86 -6.66
N SER A 620 23.62 31.29 -5.50
CA SER A 620 23.88 31.83 -4.15
C SER A 620 23.01 31.15 -3.07
N SER A 621 23.22 29.85 -2.85
CA SER A 621 22.35 29.00 -2.00
C SER A 621 22.46 29.25 -0.48
N VAL A 622 23.37 30.13 -0.04
CA VAL A 622 23.66 30.36 1.40
C VAL A 622 22.83 31.50 2.00
N SER A 623 22.50 32.52 1.20
CA SER A 623 21.78 33.72 1.70
C SER A 623 20.31 33.43 2.04
N LEU A 624 19.64 32.62 1.21
CA LEU A 624 18.22 32.27 1.42
C LEU A 624 18.02 31.38 2.66
N MET A 625 18.99 30.49 2.93
CA MET A 625 18.95 29.57 4.06
C MET A 625 18.84 30.30 5.40
N ARG A 626 19.48 31.47 5.53
CA ARG A 626 19.44 32.30 6.75
C ARG A 626 18.06 32.94 7.02
N ARG A 627 17.21 33.11 5.99
CA ARG A 627 15.84 33.63 6.13
C ARG A 627 14.82 32.54 6.47
N CYS A 628 14.98 31.33 5.92
CA CYS A 628 14.08 30.22 6.24
C CYS A 628 14.34 29.61 7.62
N TRP A 629 15.60 29.57 8.08
CA TRP A 629 15.94 28.95 9.37
C TRP A 629 15.62 29.83 10.59
N THR A 630 15.54 31.15 10.43
CA THR A 630 15.27 32.11 11.53
C THR A 630 13.80 32.19 11.95
N GLN A 631 12.87 31.53 11.26
CA GLN A 631 11.46 31.42 11.67
C GLN A 631 11.15 30.14 12.47
N GLY A 632 12.16 29.31 12.77
CA GLY A 632 12.03 28.10 13.58
C GLY A 632 12.20 28.32 15.08
N THR A 633 11.11 28.72 15.76
CA THR A 633 10.89 28.65 17.24
C THR A 633 11.86 29.34 18.20
N LEU A 634 11.38 30.38 18.89
CA LEU A 634 11.23 30.33 20.36
C LEU A 634 10.06 31.25 20.83
N THR A 635 9.34 30.84 21.85
CA THR A 635 8.14 31.53 22.37
C THR A 635 8.46 32.59 23.42
N THR A 636 8.06 33.85 23.21
CA THR A 636 7.22 34.66 24.14
C THR A 636 7.07 36.11 23.64
N LEU A 637 5.91 36.44 23.08
CA LEU A 637 5.14 37.69 23.21
C LEU A 637 3.92 37.61 22.27
N GLY A 638 2.78 38.17 22.68
CA GLY A 638 1.48 37.83 22.10
C GLY A 638 1.26 38.31 20.66
N GLY A 639 0.42 37.58 19.90
CA GLY A 639 -0.20 38.10 18.67
C GLY A 639 0.58 37.93 17.37
N ALA A 640 1.50 36.96 17.25
CA ALA A 640 2.15 36.65 15.98
C ALA A 640 1.37 35.57 15.20
N VAL A 641 0.80 35.94 14.04
CA VAL A 641 0.21 34.97 13.09
C VAL A 641 1.32 34.06 12.57
N ARG A 642 1.32 32.79 12.98
CA ARG A 642 2.24 31.78 12.45
C ARG A 642 1.91 31.57 10.97
N ALA A 643 2.76 32.09 10.09
CA ALA A 643 2.67 31.85 8.66
C ALA A 643 2.71 30.33 8.40
N ARG A 644 1.64 29.79 7.81
CA ARG A 644 1.56 28.37 7.43
C ARG A 644 2.59 28.09 6.34
N LEU A 645 3.23 26.93 6.39
CA LEU A 645 4.12 26.49 5.33
C LEU A 645 3.30 26.26 4.04
N PRO A 646 3.84 26.50 2.83
CA PRO A 646 3.10 26.28 1.58
C PRO A 646 2.50 24.87 1.46
N VAL A 647 3.22 23.85 1.93
CA VAL A 647 2.75 22.46 2.00
C VAL A 647 1.52 22.23 2.89
N GLU A 648 1.29 23.11 3.86
CA GLU A 648 0.12 23.07 4.77
C GLU A 648 -1.12 23.75 4.17
N GLN A 649 -0.98 24.47 3.04
CA GLN A 649 -2.12 25.03 2.29
C GLN A 649 -2.89 23.96 1.52
N TRP A 650 -2.22 22.84 1.20
CA TRP A 650 -2.82 21.68 0.56
C TRP A 650 -3.36 20.69 1.59
N GLU A 651 -4.50 20.10 1.28
CA GLU A 651 -5.06 18.95 2.01
C GLU A 651 -5.69 17.95 1.05
N LEU A 652 -5.67 16.69 1.46
CA LEU A 652 -6.30 15.61 0.72
C LEU A 652 -7.77 15.53 1.11
N ARG A 653 -8.65 15.51 0.12
CA ARG A 653 -10.10 15.34 0.26
C ARG A 653 -10.59 14.17 -0.57
N LEU A 654 -11.78 13.68 -0.24
CA LEU A 654 -12.50 12.72 -1.06
C LEU A 654 -12.99 13.39 -2.36
N GLY A 655 -12.93 12.68 -3.49
CA GLY A 655 -13.34 13.19 -4.80
C GLY A 655 -14.83 12.99 -5.12
N ASP A 656 -15.24 13.39 -6.33
CA ASP A 656 -16.65 13.43 -6.79
C ASP A 656 -17.25 12.07 -7.17
N LEU A 657 -16.46 11.00 -7.21
CA LEU A 657 -16.90 9.65 -7.62
C LEU A 657 -17.31 8.75 -6.46
N GLN A 658 -17.21 9.24 -5.23
CA GLN A 658 -17.36 8.45 -4.02
C GLN A 658 -18.74 8.68 -3.38
N GLY A 659 -19.38 7.62 -2.89
CA GLY A 659 -20.67 7.70 -2.20
C GLY A 659 -21.88 7.45 -3.09
N ARG A 660 -22.97 8.19 -2.86
CA ARG A 660 -24.18 8.14 -3.68
C ARG A 660 -24.04 9.00 -4.94
N GLY A 661 -24.69 8.62 -6.03
CA GLY A 661 -24.94 9.54 -7.14
C GLY A 661 -25.72 10.77 -6.67
N GLN A 662 -25.32 11.97 -7.10
CA GLN A 662 -26.11 13.17 -6.87
C GLN A 662 -27.41 13.05 -7.67
N SER A 663 -28.51 12.69 -7.01
CA SER A 663 -29.86 12.92 -7.56
C SER A 663 -29.98 14.40 -7.93
N GLY A 664 -30.60 14.70 -9.08
CA GLY A 664 -30.70 16.02 -9.71
C GLY A 664 -31.55 17.05 -8.95
N GLY A 665 -31.32 17.21 -7.64
CA GLY A 665 -32.00 18.16 -6.77
C GLY A 665 -31.36 19.54 -6.82
N GLY A 666 -31.83 20.39 -7.74
CA GLY A 666 -31.77 21.85 -7.58
C GLY A 666 -30.37 22.47 -7.43
N ARG A 667 -29.57 22.43 -8.49
CA ARG A 667 -28.53 23.46 -8.67
C ARG A 667 -29.26 24.80 -8.75
N ALA A 668 -29.19 25.61 -7.68
CA ALA A 668 -29.82 26.93 -7.62
C ALA A 668 -29.18 27.89 -8.65
N SER A 669 -29.64 27.79 -9.90
CA SER A 669 -29.40 28.77 -10.95
C SER A 669 -30.04 30.08 -10.53
N SER A 670 -29.22 31.12 -10.42
CA SER A 670 -29.65 32.51 -10.29
C SER A 670 -30.79 32.81 -11.25
N LEU A 671 -31.89 33.39 -10.77
CA LEU A 671 -32.93 33.94 -11.63
C LEU A 671 -32.30 34.94 -12.60
N GLY A 672 -32.25 34.56 -13.87
CA GLY A 672 -32.12 35.48 -14.99
C GLY A 672 -33.51 35.78 -15.49
N THR A 673 -33.99 36.99 -15.28
CA THR A 673 -35.28 37.46 -15.80
C THR A 673 -35.23 37.51 -17.32
N GLN A 674 -36.09 36.76 -18.00
CA GLN A 674 -36.46 37.03 -19.38
C GLN A 674 -37.91 36.60 -19.64
N GLU A 675 -38.74 37.59 -19.96
CA GLU A 675 -40.11 37.40 -20.45
C GLU A 675 -40.06 36.93 -21.91
N GLY A 676 -40.99 36.06 -22.34
CA GLY A 676 -40.99 35.51 -23.70
C GLY A 676 -42.04 34.43 -23.97
N GLU A 677 -43.30 34.85 -24.08
CA GLU A 677 -44.40 34.28 -24.89
C GLU A 677 -44.38 32.77 -25.29
N GLY A 678 -45.22 32.00 -24.60
CA GLY A 678 -46.25 31.08 -25.13
C GLY A 678 -45.97 30.05 -26.24
N GLU A 679 -46.24 28.77 -25.94
CA GLU A 679 -47.14 27.91 -26.74
C GLU A 679 -47.63 26.68 -25.91
N GLU A 680 -48.90 26.30 -26.05
CA GLU A 680 -49.45 25.06 -25.49
C GLU A 680 -49.20 23.88 -26.43
N LYS A 681 -48.69 22.74 -25.91
CA LYS A 681 -49.22 21.37 -26.14
C LYS A 681 -48.29 20.28 -25.59
N GLY A 682 -48.89 19.16 -25.18
CA GLY A 682 -48.18 17.90 -24.93
C GLY A 682 -48.33 17.40 -23.49
N GLY A 683 -49.52 16.91 -23.14
CA GLY A 683 -49.68 16.14 -21.92
C GLY A 683 -49.23 14.70 -22.13
N ASP A 684 -47.93 14.45 -21.95
CA ASP A 684 -47.41 13.11 -21.71
C ASP A 684 -47.29 12.91 -20.19
N ALA A 685 -47.60 11.71 -19.72
CA ALA A 685 -47.59 11.41 -18.29
C ALA A 685 -46.15 11.48 -17.76
N GLU A 686 -45.87 12.48 -16.92
CA GLU A 686 -44.78 12.42 -15.96
C GLU A 686 -45.05 11.21 -15.05
N ALA A 687 -44.41 10.09 -15.36
CA ALA A 687 -44.32 8.99 -14.42
C ALA A 687 -43.69 9.54 -13.14
N GLU A 688 -44.37 9.39 -12.00
CA GLU A 688 -43.79 9.67 -10.69
C GLU A 688 -42.42 8.99 -10.64
N ALA A 689 -41.37 9.80 -10.63
CA ALA A 689 -40.04 9.32 -10.35
C ALA A 689 -40.02 9.00 -8.86
N ASP A 690 -40.39 7.76 -8.51
CA ASP A 690 -40.17 7.18 -7.18
C ASP A 690 -38.76 7.61 -6.74
N ASP A 691 -38.67 8.26 -5.57
CA ASP A 691 -37.40 8.73 -5.00
C ASP A 691 -36.62 7.53 -4.43
N VAL A 692 -36.25 6.62 -5.34
CA VAL A 692 -35.49 5.40 -5.04
C VAL A 692 -34.08 5.83 -4.64
N ARG A 693 -33.94 6.04 -3.34
CA ARG A 693 -32.70 6.35 -2.64
C ARG A 693 -31.54 5.47 -3.17
N THR A 694 -30.69 6.05 -4.01
CA THR A 694 -29.51 5.37 -4.58
C THR A 694 -28.52 5.01 -3.46
N PRO A 695 -28.09 3.74 -3.30
CA PRO A 695 -27.19 3.35 -2.22
C PRO A 695 -25.77 3.88 -2.44
N GLY A 696 -24.98 4.02 -1.36
CA GLY A 696 -23.63 4.59 -1.46
C GLY A 696 -22.57 3.53 -1.74
N ILE A 697 -21.77 3.74 -2.79
CA ILE A 697 -20.61 2.91 -3.12
C ILE A 697 -19.34 3.72 -2.91
N TRP A 698 -18.47 3.24 -2.03
CA TRP A 698 -17.25 3.89 -1.59
C TRP A 698 -16.05 2.98 -1.85
N ALA A 699 -14.89 3.53 -2.23
CA ALA A 699 -13.66 2.79 -2.48
C ALA A 699 -12.47 3.40 -1.71
N CYS A 700 -11.77 2.58 -0.94
CA CYS A 700 -10.58 2.98 -0.18
C CYS A 700 -9.49 1.89 -0.23
N GLY A 701 -8.24 2.27 0.07
CA GLY A 701 -7.12 1.34 0.02
C GLY A 701 -5.76 2.02 0.07
N SER A 702 -4.69 1.22 0.14
CA SER A 702 -3.31 1.71 0.11
C SER A 702 -2.98 2.51 -1.16
N TRP A 703 -3.70 2.23 -2.26
CA TRP A 703 -3.55 2.86 -3.58
C TRP A 703 -4.03 4.33 -3.65
N SER A 704 -4.55 4.89 -2.55
CA SER A 704 -4.76 6.34 -2.39
C SER A 704 -3.44 7.14 -2.51
N PRO A 705 -3.47 8.49 -2.65
CA PRO A 705 -2.28 9.31 -2.89
C PRO A 705 -1.12 9.09 -1.92
N GLY A 706 0.08 8.96 -2.49
CA GLY A 706 1.29 8.48 -1.81
C GLY A 706 1.89 7.26 -2.49
N ILE A 707 2.92 6.68 -1.86
CA ILE A 707 3.44 5.35 -2.19
C ILE A 707 2.48 4.32 -1.57
N PRO A 708 2.04 3.27 -2.30
CA PRO A 708 1.00 2.31 -1.83
C PRO A 708 1.36 1.48 -0.58
N LEU A 709 1.32 2.13 0.58
CA LEU A 709 1.72 1.62 1.89
C LEU A 709 0.60 1.89 2.92
N LEU A 710 0.84 1.52 4.18
CA LEU A 710 -0.15 1.54 5.27
C LEU A 710 -0.80 2.91 5.54
N GLU A 711 -0.13 4.02 5.23
CA GLU A 711 -0.69 5.38 5.43
C GLU A 711 -1.91 5.62 4.54
N GLY A 712 -1.89 5.12 3.31
CA GLY A 712 -3.01 5.22 2.39
C GLY A 712 -4.25 4.48 2.89
N CYS A 713 -4.08 3.30 3.48
CA CYS A 713 -5.17 2.52 4.09
C CYS A 713 -5.95 3.34 5.14
N VAL A 714 -5.25 3.93 6.11
CA VAL A 714 -5.90 4.67 7.21
C VAL A 714 -6.46 6.00 6.72
N THR A 715 -5.71 6.71 5.87
CA THR A 715 -6.12 8.04 5.35
C THR A 715 -7.37 7.94 4.47
N SER A 716 -7.40 7.01 3.53
CA SER A 716 -8.56 6.82 2.64
C SER A 716 -9.80 6.33 3.40
N SER A 717 -9.64 5.38 4.32
CA SER A 717 -10.74 4.89 5.17
C SER A 717 -11.36 6.01 6.00
N LYS A 718 -10.54 6.86 6.61
CA LYS A 718 -11.01 8.02 7.37
C LYS A 718 -11.79 9.00 6.49
N LEU A 719 -11.27 9.35 5.32
CA LEU A 719 -11.95 10.28 4.39
C LEU A 719 -13.29 9.73 3.88
N VAL A 720 -13.37 8.42 3.61
CA VAL A 720 -14.62 7.75 3.23
C VAL A 720 -15.64 7.78 4.37
N VAL A 721 -15.25 7.36 5.57
CA VAL A 721 -16.17 7.31 6.72
C VAL A 721 -16.66 8.71 7.14
N GLU A 722 -15.77 9.70 7.18
CA GLU A 722 -16.16 11.10 7.44
C GLU A 722 -17.11 11.66 6.37
N ALA A 723 -17.04 11.19 5.11
CA ALA A 723 -17.96 11.59 4.06
C ALA A 723 -19.32 10.88 4.17
N LEU A 724 -19.32 9.56 4.38
CA LEU A 724 -20.52 8.73 4.56
C LEU A 724 -21.35 9.24 5.74
N LEU A 725 -20.75 9.42 6.92
CA LEU A 725 -21.44 9.91 8.11
C LEU A 725 -22.01 11.32 7.91
N ARG A 726 -21.28 12.19 7.20
CA ARG A 726 -21.73 13.56 6.88
C ARG A 726 -22.89 13.57 5.89
N GLU A 727 -22.88 12.68 4.90
CA GLU A 727 -23.96 12.51 3.92
C GLU A 727 -25.26 12.05 4.62
N GLU A 728 -25.16 11.05 5.49
CA GLU A 728 -26.30 10.53 6.26
C GLU A 728 -26.84 11.53 7.28
N ALA A 729 -25.98 12.26 7.99
CA ALA A 729 -26.42 13.31 8.91
C ALA A 729 -27.15 14.44 8.17
N GLN A 730 -26.69 14.82 6.96
CA GLN A 730 -27.40 15.78 6.11
C GLN A 730 -28.74 15.24 5.62
N ALA A 731 -28.83 13.95 5.27
CA ALA A 731 -30.08 13.31 4.90
C ALA A 731 -31.07 13.28 6.08
N GLN A 732 -30.61 12.91 7.28
CA GLN A 732 -31.40 12.93 8.53
C GLN A 732 -31.96 14.34 8.80
N ALA A 733 -31.10 15.37 8.75
CA ALA A 733 -31.51 16.75 9.01
C ALA A 733 -32.54 17.27 7.99
N ARG A 734 -32.43 16.89 6.71
CA ARG A 734 -33.43 17.23 5.68
C ARG A 734 -34.77 16.55 5.95
N ALA A 735 -34.77 15.26 6.29
CA ALA A 735 -35.99 14.52 6.61
C ALA A 735 -36.70 15.11 7.86
N GLN A 736 -35.93 15.43 8.91
CA GLN A 736 -36.46 16.10 10.11
C GLN A 736 -37.07 17.47 9.78
N ALA A 737 -36.41 18.29 8.95
CA ALA A 737 -36.94 19.58 8.52
C ALA A 737 -38.22 19.46 7.67
N GLN A 738 -38.33 18.42 6.82
CA GLN A 738 -39.52 18.16 6.02
C GLN A 738 -40.71 17.73 6.88
N VAL A 739 -40.49 16.84 7.86
CA VAL A 739 -41.53 16.45 8.85
C VAL A 739 -42.00 17.66 9.65
N GLN A 740 -41.08 18.53 10.09
CA GLN A 740 -41.43 19.75 10.82
C GLN A 740 -42.20 20.75 9.94
N ALA A 741 -41.86 20.87 8.66
CA ALA A 741 -42.57 21.73 7.72
C ALA A 741 -44.00 21.23 7.43
N LEU A 742 -44.21 19.92 7.34
CA LEU A 742 -45.54 19.31 7.18
C LEU A 742 -46.41 19.54 8.43
N ALA A 743 -45.87 19.29 9.63
CA ALA A 743 -46.59 19.54 10.88
C ALA A 743 -47.03 21.02 11.03
N LEU A 744 -46.16 21.97 10.62
CA LEU A 744 -46.51 23.40 10.60
C LEU A 744 -47.55 23.76 9.53
N HIS A 745 -47.69 22.95 8.47
CA HIS A 745 -48.73 23.16 7.46
C HIS A 745 -50.08 22.65 7.94
N ASP A 746 -50.10 21.48 8.59
CA ASP A 746 -51.32 20.90 9.19
C ASP A 746 -51.85 21.80 10.33
N ASP A 747 -50.96 22.28 11.23
CA ASP A 747 -51.30 23.26 12.28
C ASP A 747 -51.89 24.58 11.71
N GLN A 748 -51.50 24.96 10.49
CA GLN A 748 -52.05 26.13 9.80
C GLN A 748 -53.37 25.84 9.08
N GLN A 749 -53.61 24.61 8.64
CA GLN A 749 -54.90 24.20 8.08
C GLN A 749 -55.97 23.99 9.17
N GLU A 750 -55.60 23.52 10.38
CA GLU A 750 -56.55 23.41 11.51
C GLU A 750 -56.94 24.77 12.13
N GLN A 751 -56.22 25.85 11.83
CA GLN A 751 -56.50 27.21 12.32
C GLN A 751 -57.38 28.07 11.39
N VAL A 752 -57.80 27.54 10.23
CA VAL A 752 -58.60 28.23 9.19
C VAL A 752 -60.02 27.66 9.12
#